data_AF-A0A524AS26-F1
#
_entry.id   AF-A0A524AS26-F1
#
_cell.length_a   1.000
_cell.length_b   1.000
_cell.length_c   1.000
_cell.angle_alpha   90.00
_cell.angle_beta   90.00
_cell.angle_gamma   90.00
#
_symmetry.space_group_name_H-M   'P 1'
#
loop_
_entity.id
_entity.type
_entity.pdbx_description
1 polymer ?
#
loop_
_entity_poly.entity_id
_entity_poly.type
_entity_poly.pdbx_seq_one_letter_code
_entity_poly.pdbx_strand_id
1 'polypeptide(L)'
;MGRPVAVLWVEVPLGVEKGDKHGLLRPPLLTCFGGDSKYHNMIPIFCQASLEIPGLSIAAFTAIMRVPYQERGFSMEVILTHENTDFDALASLLGAWKLYPDAIPVLPRRPNRNLRHFLTLYWDELPFVRADDLPHRRIERVILVDTQALTQLKGMSSRTKVLIIDHHALDRDLTPGMTYSGEELGATATLLIEQISETHLPLSPIEATLLLLGIYEDTGSLSYPSTTPRDVRCAAWLLEQRANLEVVNKFLHHPLSEEQRQLYDQLLDNSQIHEFDGQSVVIATAIAKGYVEEISTLAHKLRDLFEPAALFVLVELEEHIQLVARSSSETIDVAEIAARLDGGGHSQASAARIRGQTLDQVRDELLELLKAHIKPAVTVGQIMSYGVHTLPPDTTVAEAAEMMRRYGHEGFPVVEEERIVGILTRGQIDKALQLGFDNLSINFYMYKGAVSVRPDDPVQKLQDVMMEHSLGQVPVVEGGKIIGIVTRTDLIKLWSAPPQRPRRAEIAQLIEDALPASLLELIQQASQTAAQMGSSLYVVGGFVRDLLLGTPTLDLDLVVEGNAIALARRLQKRVGGRVTSHVRFGTAKLILDAKAFPIPYLDFVTARTEFYEHATALPQVERSSIKQDLHRRDFTINTLAICLDPDRYGELLDFYGGEQDLKRGLIRVLHSLSFVEDPTRMLRAARLEQRLGFRLEERTEELIGNALDLLDRTTGERIRHELYLILEEATPEEALCRLDELGVLAQIHPRLRCNGWLTEKYRLLRQALKTKSWKLEDGERLVVEILYLALLTYRLSAPDLESLVKRLKIASEEAALLRQVNRLLFSTSELVKARRPSAIYRLLKPYSGPAIFVLWIATDSE
;
A
#
# COMPACT_ATOMS: atom_id res chain seq x y z
N MET A 1 -27.25 -16.61 -18.36
CA MET A 1 -27.28 -18.06 -18.61
C MET A 1 -26.79 -18.76 -17.35
N GLY A 2 -27.60 -19.67 -16.79
CA GLY A 2 -27.23 -20.69 -15.78
C GLY A 2 -26.92 -20.25 -14.35
N ARG A 3 -27.96 -20.06 -13.51
CA ARG A 3 -27.93 -20.30 -12.04
C ARG A 3 -28.71 -21.62 -11.76
N PRO A 4 -28.87 -22.06 -10.49
CA PRO A 4 -27.95 -22.78 -9.59
C PRO A 4 -28.47 -24.22 -9.31
N VAL A 5 -27.68 -25.12 -8.72
CA VAL A 5 -28.22 -26.41 -8.19
C VAL A 5 -27.86 -26.58 -6.73
N ALA A 6 -28.90 -26.92 -5.96
CA ALA A 6 -28.99 -26.99 -4.53
C ALA A 6 -28.40 -28.27 -3.93
N VAL A 7 -28.02 -28.14 -2.66
CA VAL A 7 -27.61 -29.20 -1.74
C VAL A 7 -28.76 -30.20 -1.52
N LEU A 8 -28.49 -31.49 -1.72
CA LEU A 8 -29.39 -32.58 -1.36
C LEU A 8 -28.76 -33.40 -0.22
N TRP A 9 -29.36 -33.28 0.97
CA TRP A 9 -29.14 -34.15 2.11
C TRP A 9 -29.78 -35.51 1.84
N VAL A 10 -29.05 -36.60 2.11
CA VAL A 10 -29.63 -37.95 2.19
C VAL A 10 -29.74 -38.31 3.67
N GLU A 11 -30.96 -38.29 4.19
CA GLU A 11 -31.33 -38.88 5.48
C GLU A 11 -31.27 -40.41 5.38
N VAL A 12 -30.57 -41.04 6.33
CA VAL A 12 -30.71 -42.47 6.64
C VAL A 12 -31.40 -42.57 8.00
N PRO A 13 -32.51 -43.32 8.13
CA PRO A 13 -33.35 -43.23 9.32
C PRO A 13 -32.74 -43.93 10.53
N LEU A 14 -32.74 -43.22 11.67
CA LEU A 14 -32.48 -43.74 13.00
C LEU A 14 -33.66 -44.61 13.47
N GLY A 15 -33.43 -45.93 13.59
CA GLY A 15 -34.24 -46.80 14.44
C GLY A 15 -33.67 -46.81 15.86
N VAL A 16 -34.37 -46.20 16.79
CA VAL A 16 -34.08 -46.25 18.24
C VAL A 16 -34.93 -47.34 18.86
N GLU A 17 -34.35 -48.28 19.61
CA GLU A 17 -34.96 -48.76 20.86
C GLU A 17 -33.96 -49.46 21.82
N LYS A 18 -33.78 -48.82 22.98
CA LYS A 18 -33.55 -49.31 24.37
C LYS A 18 -32.46 -50.35 24.71
N GLY A 19 -31.59 -49.98 25.66
CA GLY A 19 -30.90 -50.97 26.53
C GLY A 19 -29.74 -50.43 27.39
N ASP A 20 -30.08 -50.04 28.62
CA ASP A 20 -29.31 -49.96 29.88
C ASP A 20 -27.76 -50.19 29.99
N LYS A 21 -27.13 -49.21 30.67
CA LYS A 21 -26.26 -49.28 31.87
C LYS A 21 -24.93 -50.07 31.95
N HIS A 22 -23.98 -49.37 32.61
CA HIS A 22 -22.71 -49.81 33.25
C HIS A 22 -21.59 -50.20 32.28
N GLY A 23 -20.34 -49.76 32.41
CA GLY A 23 -19.61 -49.18 33.52
C GLY A 23 -18.24 -49.87 33.56
N LEU A 24 -17.15 -49.08 33.40
CA LEU A 24 -15.73 -49.38 33.67
C LEU A 24 -15.09 -50.62 33.03
N LEU A 25 -13.86 -50.47 32.52
CA LEU A 25 -12.72 -51.37 32.77
C LEU A 25 -11.43 -50.81 32.14
N ARG A 26 -10.44 -50.51 33.00
CA ARG A 26 -8.98 -50.59 32.74
C ARG A 26 -8.46 -51.85 33.47
N PRO A 27 -7.18 -52.25 33.33
CA PRO A 27 -6.53 -53.05 32.29
C PRO A 27 -6.03 -54.39 32.93
N PRO A 28 -5.05 -55.16 32.40
CA PRO A 28 -3.63 -54.81 32.58
C PRO A 28 -2.61 -55.33 31.52
N LEU A 29 -1.45 -54.64 31.53
CA LEU A 29 -0.05 -55.04 31.30
C LEU A 29 0.31 -56.42 30.72
N LEU A 30 1.31 -56.43 29.83
CA LEU A 30 2.39 -57.43 29.84
C LEU A 30 3.72 -56.86 29.30
N THR A 31 4.78 -57.27 29.99
CA THR A 31 6.17 -56.78 30.05
C THR A 31 7.15 -57.59 29.19
N CYS A 32 8.32 -57.00 28.89
CA CYS A 32 9.43 -57.51 28.09
C CYS A 32 10.31 -58.59 28.77
N PHE A 33 10.94 -59.47 27.96
CA PHE A 33 12.24 -60.17 28.10
C PHE A 33 12.58 -60.69 26.68
N GLY A 34 13.78 -60.73 26.08
CA GLY A 34 15.18 -60.70 26.50
C GLY A 34 15.89 -61.94 25.91
N GLY A 35 16.88 -61.79 25.00
CA GLY A 35 17.89 -62.85 24.73
C GLY A 35 18.17 -63.27 23.27
N ASP A 36 19.27 -62.75 22.73
CA ASP A 36 20.31 -63.32 21.85
C ASP A 36 20.12 -64.47 20.83
N SER A 37 20.67 -64.18 19.64
CA SER A 37 21.48 -65.04 18.75
C SER A 37 20.85 -65.76 17.53
N LYS A 38 21.37 -65.35 16.36
CA LYS A 38 21.86 -66.17 15.23
C LYS A 38 20.91 -67.08 14.42
N TYR A 39 20.81 -66.67 13.14
CA TYR A 39 20.67 -67.45 11.89
C TYR A 39 19.30 -68.02 11.44
N HIS A 40 19.00 -67.63 10.19
CA HIS A 40 18.40 -68.39 9.08
C HIS A 40 16.87 -68.54 8.99
N ASN A 41 16.35 -67.94 7.91
CA ASN A 41 15.20 -68.35 7.09
C ASN A 41 14.40 -69.57 7.60
N MET A 42 13.17 -69.34 8.06
CA MET A 42 12.03 -70.22 7.79
C MET A 42 10.71 -69.44 7.85
N ILE A 43 9.89 -69.61 6.82
CA ILE A 43 8.48 -69.21 6.73
C ILE A 43 7.64 -70.22 7.56
N PRO A 44 6.61 -69.76 8.30
CA PRO A 44 5.27 -70.35 8.16
C PRO A 44 4.17 -69.25 8.20
N ILE A 45 3.32 -69.09 7.18
CA ILE A 45 2.05 -69.81 6.90
C ILE A 45 1.04 -69.77 8.08
N PHE A 46 0.07 -68.86 7.90
CA PHE A 46 -1.38 -68.88 8.19
C PHE A 46 -1.93 -69.20 9.60
N CYS A 47 -2.71 -68.24 10.11
CA CYS A 47 -4.04 -68.52 10.66
C CYS A 47 -5.07 -67.51 10.12
N GLN A 48 -5.95 -68.02 9.26
CA GLN A 48 -7.19 -67.37 8.81
C GLN A 48 -8.27 -67.55 9.89
N ALA A 49 -9.00 -66.48 10.20
CA ALA A 49 -10.37 -66.57 10.70
C ALA A 49 -11.26 -65.71 9.78
N SER A 50 -12.17 -66.41 9.12
CA SER A 50 -13.01 -65.97 8.03
C SER A 50 -14.20 -65.11 8.49
N LEU A 51 -14.52 -64.08 7.73
CA LEU A 51 -15.86 -63.49 7.64
C LEU A 51 -16.15 -63.27 6.14
N GLU A 52 -17.02 -64.13 5.61
CA GLU A 52 -17.46 -64.15 4.23
C GLU A 52 -18.40 -62.98 3.94
N ILE A 53 -18.11 -62.22 2.87
CA ILE A 53 -19.12 -61.41 2.15
C ILE A 53 -19.03 -61.83 0.67
N PRO A 54 -20.15 -62.14 -0.01
CA PRO A 54 -20.12 -62.76 -1.33
C PRO A 54 -19.95 -61.73 -2.44
N GLY A 55 -18.99 -61.99 -3.34
CA GLY A 55 -18.91 -61.30 -4.63
C GLY A 55 -17.53 -60.80 -5.05
N LEU A 56 -16.50 -61.65 -5.08
CA LEU A 56 -15.34 -61.46 -5.97
C LEU A 56 -14.58 -62.79 -6.14
N SER A 57 -14.40 -63.20 -7.39
CA SER A 57 -13.75 -64.45 -7.83
C SER A 57 -12.25 -64.45 -7.56
N ILE A 58 -11.72 -65.61 -7.13
CA ILE A 58 -10.29 -65.94 -6.90
C ILE A 58 -9.56 -66.13 -8.26
N ALA A 59 -9.71 -65.16 -9.16
CA ALA A 59 -8.98 -65.09 -10.43
C ALA A 59 -8.22 -63.76 -10.61
N ALA A 60 -8.42 -62.78 -9.72
CA ALA A 60 -7.72 -61.50 -9.76
C ALA A 60 -6.44 -61.45 -8.89
N PHE A 61 -6.20 -62.44 -8.03
CA PHE A 61 -5.07 -62.42 -7.08
C PHE A 61 -3.79 -63.11 -7.59
N THR A 62 -3.84 -63.75 -8.77
CA THR A 62 -2.71 -64.48 -9.38
C THR A 62 -2.28 -63.87 -10.72
N ALA A 63 -2.39 -62.54 -10.86
CA ALA A 63 -1.93 -61.79 -12.05
C ALA A 63 -1.16 -60.49 -11.72
N ILE A 64 -0.79 -60.23 -10.46
CA ILE A 64 0.05 -59.07 -10.05
C ILE A 64 1.34 -59.56 -9.34
N MET A 65 1.86 -60.73 -9.71
CA MET A 65 3.16 -61.24 -9.24
C MET A 65 3.94 -61.89 -10.40
N ARG A 66 4.11 -61.14 -11.50
CA ARG A 66 5.12 -61.35 -12.55
C ARG A 66 5.05 -60.18 -13.55
N VAL A 67 5.72 -59.08 -13.21
CA VAL A 67 6.16 -58.11 -14.23
C VAL A 67 7.59 -58.51 -14.63
N PRO A 68 7.91 -58.59 -15.93
CA PRO A 68 9.21 -59.06 -16.39
C PRO A 68 10.29 -58.01 -16.12
N TYR A 69 11.44 -58.50 -15.67
CA TYR A 69 12.73 -57.80 -15.70
C TYR A 69 13.05 -57.43 -17.16
N GLN A 70 12.84 -56.16 -17.52
CA GLN A 70 13.38 -55.55 -18.73
C GLN A 70 14.37 -54.48 -18.29
N GLU A 71 15.62 -54.65 -18.72
CA GLU A 71 16.72 -53.70 -18.57
C GLU A 71 16.35 -52.34 -19.21
N ARG A 72 15.83 -51.42 -18.40
CA ARG A 72 15.87 -49.97 -18.67
C ARG A 72 17.04 -49.42 -17.89
N GLY A 73 17.95 -48.69 -18.55
CA GLY A 73 19.08 -48.04 -17.88
C GLY A 73 18.57 -47.11 -16.77
N PHE A 74 18.80 -47.49 -15.51
CA PHE A 74 18.32 -46.75 -14.35
C PHE A 74 19.09 -45.43 -14.19
N SER A 75 18.46 -44.33 -14.61
CA SER A 75 18.79 -42.98 -14.13
C SER A 75 18.22 -42.77 -12.72
N MET A 76 18.83 -41.85 -11.96
CA MET A 76 18.34 -41.44 -10.63
C MET A 76 18.15 -39.92 -10.56
N GLU A 77 17.21 -39.49 -9.72
CA GLU A 77 17.01 -38.09 -9.35
C GLU A 77 17.46 -37.88 -7.91
N VAL A 78 18.10 -36.73 -7.64
CA VAL A 78 18.60 -36.38 -6.30
C VAL A 78 18.18 -34.98 -5.90
N ILE A 79 17.98 -34.77 -4.61
CA ILE A 79 17.72 -33.46 -4.01
C ILE A 79 18.94 -33.07 -3.17
N LEU A 80 19.50 -31.89 -3.45
CA LEU A 80 20.74 -31.39 -2.86
C LEU A 80 20.54 -29.99 -2.27
N THR A 81 21.37 -29.63 -1.29
CA THR A 81 21.45 -28.30 -0.69
C THR A 81 22.93 -27.95 -0.41
N HIS A 82 23.21 -26.79 0.20
CA HIS A 82 24.56 -26.33 0.51
C HIS A 82 25.21 -27.13 1.67
N GLU A 83 26.56 -27.12 1.74
CA GLU A 83 27.32 -27.90 2.73
C GLU A 83 27.16 -27.40 4.18
N ASN A 84 26.91 -26.10 4.37
CA ASN A 84 26.67 -25.50 5.70
C ASN A 84 25.19 -25.59 6.09
N THR A 85 24.59 -26.78 5.96
CA THR A 85 23.14 -26.98 6.08
C THR A 85 22.61 -26.50 7.43
N ASP A 86 21.60 -25.64 7.38
CA ASP A 86 20.78 -25.19 8.51
C ASP A 86 19.37 -25.82 8.44
N PHE A 87 18.47 -25.38 9.32
CA PHE A 87 17.14 -25.97 9.39
C PHE A 87 16.27 -25.63 8.18
N ASP A 88 16.46 -24.48 7.51
CA ASP A 88 15.70 -24.17 6.28
C ASP A 88 16.15 -25.08 5.14
N ALA A 89 17.46 -25.23 4.94
CA ALA A 89 18.01 -26.16 3.96
C ALA A 89 17.55 -27.61 4.19
N LEU A 90 17.57 -28.08 5.45
CA LEU A 90 17.13 -29.43 5.81
C LEU A 90 15.62 -29.61 5.65
N ALA A 91 14.82 -28.62 6.06
CA ALA A 91 13.38 -28.60 5.85
C ALA A 91 13.03 -28.60 4.36
N SER A 92 13.77 -27.86 3.56
CA SER A 92 13.60 -27.77 2.12
C SER A 92 13.95 -29.08 1.41
N LEU A 93 14.95 -29.84 1.90
CA LEU A 93 15.19 -31.21 1.42
C LEU A 93 13.97 -32.11 1.65
N LEU A 94 13.36 -32.05 2.84
CA LEU A 94 12.15 -32.82 3.16
C LEU A 94 10.96 -32.36 2.30
N GLY A 95 10.75 -31.05 2.17
CA GLY A 95 9.65 -30.47 1.41
C GLY A 95 9.71 -30.85 -0.07
N ALA A 96 10.90 -30.78 -0.67
CA ALA A 96 11.11 -31.23 -2.04
C ALA A 96 10.91 -32.75 -2.19
N TRP A 97 11.33 -33.56 -1.22
CA TRP A 97 11.07 -35.01 -1.27
C TRP A 97 9.57 -35.33 -1.24
N LYS A 98 8.76 -34.59 -0.46
CA LYS A 98 7.30 -34.77 -0.45
C LYS A 98 6.67 -34.51 -1.82
N LEU A 99 7.17 -33.50 -2.54
CA LEU A 99 6.67 -33.14 -3.88
C LEU A 99 7.25 -34.04 -4.98
N TYR A 100 8.45 -34.57 -4.79
CA TYR A 100 9.18 -35.42 -5.72
C TYR A 100 9.62 -36.73 -5.03
N PRO A 101 8.70 -37.66 -4.73
CA PRO A 101 8.96 -38.84 -3.90
C PRO A 101 9.93 -39.85 -4.53
N ASP A 102 10.12 -39.80 -5.85
CA ASP A 102 11.08 -40.64 -6.58
C ASP A 102 12.53 -40.10 -6.52
N ALA A 103 12.73 -38.86 -6.05
CA ALA A 103 14.04 -38.26 -5.90
C ALA A 103 14.63 -38.57 -4.52
N ILE A 104 15.95 -38.78 -4.45
CA ILE A 104 16.64 -39.15 -3.21
C ILE A 104 17.14 -37.87 -2.50
N PRO A 105 16.68 -37.54 -1.28
CA PRO A 105 17.15 -36.38 -0.54
C PRO A 105 18.49 -36.69 0.15
N VAL A 106 19.55 -36.04 -0.32
CA VAL A 106 20.92 -36.35 0.09
C VAL A 106 21.37 -35.38 1.17
N LEU A 107 21.79 -35.91 2.32
CA LEU A 107 22.39 -35.11 3.38
C LEU A 107 23.82 -34.70 3.03
N PRO A 108 24.18 -33.42 3.24
CA PRO A 108 25.55 -32.95 3.12
C PRO A 108 26.49 -33.59 4.13
N ARG A 109 27.80 -33.48 3.88
CA ARG A 109 28.80 -34.20 4.69
C ARG A 109 29.04 -33.58 6.05
N ARG A 110 28.75 -32.28 6.21
CA ARG A 110 29.04 -31.51 7.42
C ARG A 110 27.82 -30.69 7.88
N PRO A 111 26.71 -31.35 8.29
CA PRO A 111 25.58 -30.61 8.85
C PRO A 111 25.97 -29.94 10.16
N ASN A 112 25.36 -28.77 10.42
CA ASN A 112 25.59 -28.01 11.66
C ASN A 112 25.29 -28.86 12.91
N ARG A 113 25.87 -28.49 14.06
CA ARG A 113 25.79 -29.29 15.30
C ARG A 113 24.34 -29.55 15.73
N ASN A 114 23.48 -28.54 15.64
CA ASN A 114 22.07 -28.64 16.02
C ASN A 114 21.31 -29.62 15.14
N LEU A 115 21.55 -29.59 13.83
CA LEU A 115 21.00 -30.55 12.88
C LEU A 115 21.48 -31.97 13.17
N ARG A 116 22.77 -32.16 13.49
CA ARG A 116 23.29 -33.49 13.87
C ARG A 116 22.56 -34.05 15.09
N HIS A 117 22.31 -33.24 16.11
CA HIS A 117 21.54 -33.67 17.28
C HIS A 117 20.08 -34.00 16.92
N PHE A 118 19.42 -33.17 16.10
CA PHE A 118 18.07 -33.42 15.63
C PHE A 118 17.98 -34.73 14.83
N LEU A 119 18.84 -34.88 13.82
CA LEU A 119 18.92 -36.06 12.97
C LEU A 119 19.26 -37.32 13.77
N THR A 120 20.08 -37.23 14.83
CA THR A 120 20.38 -38.40 15.68
C THR A 120 19.15 -38.92 16.41
N LEU A 121 18.22 -38.04 16.78
CA LEU A 121 17.01 -38.40 17.52
C LEU A 121 15.86 -38.86 16.61
N TYR A 122 15.78 -38.31 15.39
CA TYR A 122 14.65 -38.51 14.49
C TYR A 122 15.03 -39.19 13.16
N TRP A 123 16.22 -39.79 13.06
CA TRP A 123 16.75 -40.39 11.84
C TRP A 123 15.76 -41.34 11.16
N ASP A 124 15.19 -42.27 11.93
CA ASP A 124 14.35 -43.35 11.42
C ASP A 124 12.98 -42.87 10.90
N GLU A 125 12.58 -41.64 11.23
CA GLU A 125 11.31 -41.04 10.78
C GLU A 125 11.47 -40.11 9.57
N LEU A 126 12.69 -39.92 9.06
CA LEU A 126 13.01 -38.96 8.01
C LEU A 126 13.60 -39.66 6.78
N PRO A 127 13.32 -39.19 5.55
CA PRO A 127 13.62 -39.91 4.30
C PRO A 127 15.08 -39.76 3.82
N PHE A 128 15.97 -39.24 4.67
CA PHE A 128 17.28 -38.77 4.26
C PHE A 128 18.29 -39.90 4.00
N VAL A 129 19.14 -39.71 2.99
CA VAL A 129 20.23 -40.63 2.63
C VAL A 129 21.57 -39.92 2.75
N ARG A 130 22.59 -40.58 3.32
CA ARG A 130 23.94 -40.00 3.37
C ARG A 130 24.57 -40.02 1.98
N ALA A 131 25.35 -38.99 1.65
CA ALA A 131 26.06 -38.92 0.38
C ALA A 131 26.93 -40.16 0.06
N ASP A 132 27.49 -40.79 1.08
CA ASP A 132 28.34 -41.98 0.92
C ASP A 132 27.53 -43.28 0.71
N ASP A 133 26.23 -43.27 1.03
CA ASP A 133 25.31 -44.41 0.85
C ASP A 133 24.59 -44.36 -0.51
N LEU A 134 24.88 -43.34 -1.34
CA LEU A 134 24.25 -43.18 -2.65
C LEU A 134 24.67 -44.30 -3.62
N PRO A 135 23.70 -44.93 -4.33
CA PRO A 135 24.02 -45.94 -5.32
C PRO A 135 24.80 -45.31 -6.49
N HIS A 136 25.81 -46.03 -6.99
CA HIS A 136 26.61 -45.60 -8.15
C HIS A 136 25.81 -45.72 -9.45
N ARG A 137 24.95 -44.73 -9.73
CA ARG A 137 24.12 -44.64 -10.95
C ARG A 137 24.24 -43.25 -11.59
N ARG A 138 23.79 -43.14 -12.85
CA ARG A 138 23.78 -41.87 -13.58
C ARG A 138 22.66 -40.97 -13.05
N ILE A 139 22.99 -39.71 -12.77
CA ILE A 139 22.03 -38.71 -12.29
C ILE A 139 21.42 -38.00 -13.50
N GLU A 140 20.12 -38.16 -13.69
CA GLU A 140 19.37 -37.50 -14.77
C GLU A 140 18.91 -36.10 -14.37
N ARG A 141 18.48 -35.93 -13.12
CA ARG A 141 18.00 -34.65 -12.59
C ARG A 141 18.52 -34.39 -11.18
N VAL A 142 18.85 -33.13 -10.92
CA VAL A 142 19.14 -32.59 -9.59
C VAL A 142 18.08 -31.55 -9.26
N ILE A 143 17.51 -31.64 -8.06
CA ILE A 143 16.67 -30.60 -7.47
C ILE A 143 17.52 -29.94 -6.39
N LEU A 144 17.92 -28.69 -6.63
CA LEU A 144 18.74 -27.91 -5.75
C LEU A 144 17.83 -27.02 -4.92
N VAL A 145 17.89 -27.14 -3.60
CA VAL A 145 17.04 -26.39 -2.67
C VAL A 145 17.89 -25.52 -1.76
N ASP A 146 17.41 -24.30 -1.50
CA ASP A 146 18.02 -23.32 -0.59
C ASP A 146 19.46 -22.96 -0.95
N THR A 147 19.78 -23.09 -2.26
CA THR A 147 21.06 -22.67 -2.80
C THR A 147 20.99 -22.60 -4.32
N GLN A 148 21.73 -21.66 -4.90
CA GLN A 148 21.98 -21.61 -6.34
C GLN A 148 23.32 -22.27 -6.71
N ALA A 149 24.15 -22.69 -5.75
CA ALA A 149 25.46 -23.28 -6.00
C ALA A 149 25.39 -24.81 -6.16
N LEU A 150 25.76 -25.31 -7.34
CA LEU A 150 25.69 -26.74 -7.65
C LEU A 150 26.93 -27.50 -7.13
N THR A 151 26.73 -28.36 -6.14
CA THR A 151 27.76 -29.30 -5.67
C THR A 151 27.92 -30.46 -6.65
N GLN A 152 29.16 -30.76 -7.08
CA GLN A 152 29.40 -31.89 -7.99
C GLN A 152 29.35 -33.23 -7.25
N LEU A 153 28.44 -34.11 -7.68
CA LEU A 153 28.36 -35.50 -7.23
C LEU A 153 28.81 -36.49 -8.31
N LYS A 154 29.30 -37.65 -7.86
CA LYS A 154 29.62 -38.78 -8.74
C LYS A 154 28.34 -39.25 -9.44
N GLY A 155 28.36 -39.28 -10.77
CA GLY A 155 27.20 -39.65 -11.60
C GLY A 155 26.53 -38.48 -12.32
N MET A 156 26.91 -37.23 -12.03
CA MET A 156 26.49 -36.05 -12.79
C MET A 156 27.25 -35.94 -14.13
N SER A 157 26.59 -35.36 -15.14
CA SER A 157 27.16 -35.12 -16.46
C SER A 157 26.64 -33.79 -17.02
N SER A 158 27.19 -33.31 -18.14
CA SER A 158 26.68 -32.12 -18.84
C SER A 158 25.24 -32.25 -19.37
N ARG A 159 24.64 -33.45 -19.31
CA ARG A 159 23.25 -33.72 -19.68
C ARG A 159 22.30 -33.79 -18.47
N THR A 160 22.82 -33.64 -17.26
CA THR A 160 22.02 -33.68 -16.03
C THR A 160 21.21 -32.37 -15.95
N LYS A 161 19.89 -32.50 -15.82
CA LYS A 161 18.99 -31.34 -15.66
C LYS A 161 19.03 -30.84 -14.22
N VAL A 162 18.93 -29.54 -14.01
CA VAL A 162 18.93 -28.95 -12.66
C VAL A 162 17.69 -28.09 -12.47
N LEU A 163 16.90 -28.34 -11.43
CA LEU A 163 15.87 -27.43 -10.96
C LEU A 163 16.37 -26.74 -9.69
N ILE A 164 16.39 -25.43 -9.66
CA ILE A 164 16.77 -24.61 -8.50
C ILE A 164 15.48 -24.10 -7.84
N ILE A 165 15.35 -24.31 -6.54
CA ILE A 165 14.27 -23.79 -5.69
C ILE A 165 14.92 -23.00 -4.56
N ASP A 166 14.71 -21.69 -4.53
CA ASP A 166 15.41 -20.77 -3.63
C ASP A 166 14.52 -19.54 -3.39
N HIS A 167 14.51 -18.99 -2.18
CA HIS A 167 13.77 -17.77 -1.86
C HIS A 167 14.49 -16.47 -2.28
N HIS A 168 15.71 -16.54 -2.79
CA HIS A 168 16.41 -15.37 -3.33
C HIS A 168 16.24 -15.28 -4.84
N ALA A 169 16.09 -14.05 -5.35
CA ALA A 169 16.08 -13.80 -6.78
C ALA A 169 17.35 -14.35 -7.46
N LEU A 170 17.20 -14.73 -8.73
CA LEU A 170 18.30 -15.29 -9.50
C LEU A 170 19.45 -14.29 -9.64
N ASP A 171 20.65 -14.67 -9.20
CA ASP A 171 21.83 -13.78 -9.17
C ASP A 171 22.67 -13.83 -10.46
N ARG A 172 22.35 -14.76 -11.38
CA ARG A 172 23.13 -15.06 -12.59
C ARG A 172 22.28 -15.71 -13.67
N ASP A 173 22.72 -15.63 -14.93
CA ASP A 173 22.05 -16.31 -16.03
C ASP A 173 22.08 -17.85 -15.90
N LEU A 174 20.94 -18.50 -16.20
CA LEU A 174 20.82 -19.94 -16.20
C LEU A 174 21.59 -20.57 -17.37
N THR A 175 22.40 -21.58 -17.07
CA THR A 175 23.05 -22.39 -18.12
C THR A 175 22.05 -23.37 -18.77
N PRO A 176 22.28 -23.82 -20.01
CA PRO A 176 21.39 -24.77 -20.70
C PRO A 176 21.18 -26.06 -19.89
N GLY A 177 19.92 -26.36 -19.56
CA GLY A 177 19.54 -27.52 -18.72
C GLY A 177 19.20 -27.17 -17.28
N MET A 178 19.35 -25.90 -16.87
CA MET A 178 18.90 -25.39 -15.57
C MET A 178 17.53 -24.70 -15.68
N THR A 179 16.68 -24.89 -14.68
CA THR A 179 15.41 -24.18 -14.48
C THR A 179 15.37 -23.63 -13.07
N TYR A 180 14.73 -22.48 -12.86
CA TYR A 180 14.62 -21.84 -11.55
C TYR A 180 13.16 -21.63 -11.18
N SER A 181 12.85 -21.80 -9.90
CA SER A 181 11.55 -21.54 -9.28
C SER A 181 11.79 -20.90 -7.92
N GLY A 182 11.59 -19.60 -7.82
CA GLY A 182 11.84 -18.87 -6.57
C GLY A 182 11.18 -17.50 -6.55
N GLU A 183 10.93 -17.01 -5.34
CA GLU A 183 10.32 -15.73 -5.04
C GLU A 183 10.93 -15.18 -3.76
N GLU A 184 11.03 -13.85 -3.64
CA GLU A 184 11.57 -13.16 -2.46
C GLU A 184 10.67 -13.40 -1.24
N LEU A 185 11.08 -14.34 -0.37
CA LEU A 185 10.34 -14.81 0.81
C LEU A 185 11.24 -14.87 2.05
N GLY A 186 10.63 -15.19 3.20
CA GLY A 186 11.36 -15.30 4.46
C GLY A 186 12.07 -16.63 4.67
N ALA A 187 11.71 -17.70 3.95
CA ALA A 187 12.37 -19.01 3.95
C ALA A 187 12.10 -19.77 2.65
N THR A 188 13.04 -20.59 2.18
CA THR A 188 12.85 -21.50 1.04
C THR A 188 11.78 -22.56 1.35
N ALA A 189 11.71 -23.04 2.60
CA ALA A 189 10.70 -24.00 3.04
C ALA A 189 9.25 -23.52 2.76
N THR A 190 9.00 -22.21 2.81
CA THR A 190 7.66 -21.63 2.57
C THR A 190 7.12 -21.99 1.19
N LEU A 191 7.95 -21.93 0.14
CA LEU A 191 7.55 -22.30 -1.22
C LEU A 191 7.07 -23.75 -1.32
N LEU A 192 7.80 -24.64 -0.64
CA LEU A 192 7.53 -26.07 -0.67
C LEU A 192 6.29 -26.41 0.16
N ILE A 193 6.11 -25.76 1.31
CA ILE A 193 4.97 -25.98 2.20
C ILE A 193 3.66 -25.53 1.54
N GLU A 194 3.66 -24.40 0.83
CA GLU A 194 2.47 -23.96 0.08
C GLU A 194 2.04 -25.01 -0.94
N GLN A 195 2.99 -25.54 -1.73
CA GLN A 195 2.70 -26.59 -2.71
C GLN A 195 2.21 -27.88 -2.04
N ILE A 196 2.81 -28.29 -0.92
CA ILE A 196 2.38 -29.45 -0.13
C ILE A 196 0.94 -29.25 0.39
N SER A 197 0.62 -28.06 0.88
CA SER A 197 -0.70 -27.70 1.40
C SER A 197 -1.75 -27.70 0.29
N GLU A 198 -1.46 -27.10 -0.87
CA GLU A 198 -2.35 -27.06 -2.03
C GLU A 198 -2.62 -28.46 -2.61
N THR A 199 -1.62 -29.34 -2.58
CA THR A 199 -1.74 -30.73 -3.06
C THR A 199 -2.31 -31.69 -2.00
N HIS A 200 -2.58 -31.19 -0.79
CA HIS A 200 -3.10 -31.96 0.35
C HIS A 200 -2.27 -33.21 0.69
N LEU A 201 -0.93 -33.12 0.57
CA LEU A 201 -0.03 -34.21 0.92
C LEU A 201 0.05 -34.38 2.45
N PRO A 202 -0.02 -35.61 2.98
CA PRO A 202 0.01 -35.85 4.41
C PRO A 202 1.40 -35.65 5.02
N LEU A 203 1.43 -35.03 6.19
CA LEU A 203 2.63 -34.84 7.02
C LEU A 203 2.49 -35.59 8.35
N SER A 204 3.56 -36.26 8.77
CA SER A 204 3.70 -36.72 10.15
C SER A 204 3.97 -35.53 11.09
N PRO A 205 3.71 -35.65 12.40
CA PRO A 205 4.03 -34.59 13.35
C PRO A 205 5.51 -34.17 13.33
N ILE A 206 6.43 -35.11 13.12
CA ILE A 206 7.87 -34.78 13.07
C ILE A 206 8.25 -34.09 11.75
N GLU A 207 7.65 -34.48 10.63
CA GLU A 207 7.83 -33.80 9.34
C GLU A 207 7.30 -32.37 9.41
N ALA A 208 6.11 -32.17 9.98
CA ALA A 208 5.54 -30.85 10.20
C ALA A 208 6.41 -30.00 11.15
N THR A 209 7.01 -30.63 12.18
CA THR A 209 7.93 -29.97 13.11
C THR A 209 9.23 -29.55 12.43
N LEU A 210 9.80 -30.39 11.55
CA LEU A 210 11.02 -30.06 10.81
C LEU A 210 10.76 -28.93 9.81
N LEU A 211 9.64 -28.95 9.09
CA LEU A 211 9.25 -27.86 8.20
C LEU A 211 9.04 -26.55 8.97
N LEU A 212 8.49 -26.60 10.18
CA LEU A 212 8.31 -25.42 11.03
C LEU A 212 9.66 -24.86 11.54
N LEU A 213 10.59 -25.76 11.88
CA LEU A 213 11.97 -25.39 12.23
C LEU A 213 12.65 -24.61 11.09
N GLY A 214 12.44 -25.02 9.84
CA GLY A 214 12.97 -24.30 8.67
C GLY A 214 12.46 -22.87 8.56
N ILE A 215 11.13 -22.67 8.65
CA ILE A 215 10.56 -21.31 8.66
C ILE A 215 11.14 -20.49 9.81
N TYR A 216 11.18 -21.04 11.03
CA TYR A 216 11.55 -20.28 12.22
C TYR A 216 13.05 -19.94 12.27
N GLU A 217 13.92 -20.73 11.62
CA GLU A 217 15.35 -20.43 11.52
C GLU A 217 15.56 -19.14 10.70
N ASP A 218 15.05 -19.10 9.47
CA ASP A 218 15.34 -18.02 8.52
C ASP A 218 14.49 -16.76 8.74
N THR A 219 13.33 -16.89 9.36
CA THR A 219 12.49 -15.75 9.75
C THR A 219 12.81 -15.22 11.14
N GLY A 220 13.76 -15.82 11.87
CA GLY A 220 14.06 -15.45 13.25
C GLY A 220 12.87 -15.61 14.17
N SER A 221 12.19 -16.77 14.08
CA SER A 221 10.90 -17.02 14.73
C SER A 221 9.85 -15.96 14.38
N LEU A 222 9.76 -15.63 13.08
CA LEU A 222 8.83 -14.64 12.50
C LEU A 222 9.09 -13.18 12.92
N SER A 223 10.27 -12.86 13.44
CA SER A 223 10.62 -11.51 13.91
C SER A 223 11.43 -10.70 12.92
N TYR A 224 12.04 -11.32 11.91
CA TYR A 224 12.90 -10.62 10.95
C TYR A 224 12.07 -9.81 9.94
N PRO A 225 12.56 -8.65 9.47
CA PRO A 225 11.87 -7.83 8.47
C PRO A 225 11.63 -8.51 7.12
N SER A 226 12.43 -9.53 6.79
CA SER A 226 12.23 -10.38 5.59
C SER A 226 11.03 -11.32 5.71
N THR A 227 10.46 -11.50 6.91
CA THR A 227 9.30 -12.37 7.13
C THR A 227 8.09 -11.83 6.38
N THR A 228 7.46 -12.69 5.58
CA THR A 228 6.28 -12.36 4.79
C THR A 228 5.00 -12.96 5.41
N PRO A 229 3.81 -12.44 5.04
CA PRO A 229 2.54 -13.06 5.46
C PRO A 229 2.37 -14.52 5.02
N ARG A 230 3.11 -14.98 4.00
CA ARG A 230 3.07 -16.36 3.52
C ARG A 230 3.76 -17.29 4.50
N ASP A 231 4.91 -16.89 5.02
CA ASP A 231 5.64 -17.63 6.06
C ASP A 231 4.74 -17.88 7.30
N VAL A 232 4.01 -16.85 7.73
CA VAL A 232 3.08 -16.94 8.87
C VAL A 232 1.93 -17.91 8.59
N ARG A 233 1.38 -17.93 7.37
CA ARG A 233 0.32 -18.87 7.00
C ARG A 233 0.84 -20.31 6.96
N CYS A 234 2.02 -20.53 6.42
CA CYS A 234 2.66 -21.84 6.40
C CYS A 234 2.93 -22.33 7.83
N ALA A 235 3.46 -21.46 8.71
CA ALA A 235 3.65 -21.80 10.11
C ALA A 235 2.34 -22.17 10.82
N ALA A 236 1.27 -21.39 10.60
CA ALA A 236 -0.05 -21.69 11.14
C ALA A 236 -0.58 -23.04 10.65
N TRP A 237 -0.47 -23.31 9.35
CA TRP A 237 -0.89 -24.57 8.75
C TRP A 237 -0.09 -25.77 9.29
N LEU A 238 1.21 -25.64 9.50
CA LEU A 238 2.03 -26.70 10.09
C LEU A 238 1.65 -27.00 11.54
N LEU A 239 1.23 -26.00 12.31
CA LEU A 239 0.67 -26.20 13.65
C LEU A 239 -0.64 -26.97 13.60
N GLU A 240 -1.49 -26.72 12.59
CA GLU A 240 -2.69 -27.55 12.34
C GLU A 240 -2.32 -29.00 12.01
N GLN A 241 -1.18 -29.23 11.34
CA GLN A 241 -0.59 -30.57 11.12
C GLN A 241 0.14 -31.16 12.34
N ARG A 242 -0.05 -30.58 13.53
CA ARG A 242 0.51 -31.03 14.82
C ARG A 242 2.03 -30.90 14.93
N ALA A 243 2.64 -29.89 14.30
CA ALA A 243 4.02 -29.51 14.59
C ALA A 243 4.21 -29.17 16.08
N ASN A 244 5.35 -29.57 16.66
CA ASN A 244 5.63 -29.46 18.09
C ASN A 244 6.57 -28.28 18.41
N LEU A 245 6.01 -27.19 18.94
CA LEU A 245 6.75 -25.98 19.31
C LEU A 245 7.79 -26.18 20.43
N GLU A 246 7.60 -27.15 21.32
CA GLU A 246 8.58 -27.43 22.38
C GLU A 246 9.87 -27.99 21.77
N VAL A 247 9.74 -28.86 20.75
CA VAL A 247 10.86 -29.36 19.97
C VAL A 247 11.51 -28.23 19.18
N VAL A 248 10.71 -27.40 18.51
CA VAL A 248 11.23 -26.23 17.77
C VAL A 248 12.11 -25.35 18.68
N ASN A 249 11.58 -24.94 19.83
CA ASN A 249 12.31 -24.07 20.76
C ASN A 249 13.62 -24.72 21.25
N LYS A 250 13.59 -26.02 21.57
CA LYS A 250 14.77 -26.77 22.04
C LYS A 250 15.92 -26.77 21.03
N PHE A 251 15.63 -26.82 19.73
CA PHE A 251 16.65 -26.91 18.68
C PHE A 251 17.08 -25.57 18.11
N LEU A 252 16.23 -24.54 18.18
CA LEU A 252 16.61 -23.16 17.82
C LEU A 252 17.48 -22.51 18.91
N HIS A 253 17.29 -22.84 20.19
CA HIS A 253 17.95 -22.16 21.31
C HIS A 253 18.97 -23.09 22.01
N HIS A 254 20.18 -23.21 21.44
CA HIS A 254 21.25 -24.02 22.04
C HIS A 254 22.09 -23.23 23.07
N PRO A 255 22.48 -23.83 24.22
CA PRO A 255 23.46 -23.24 25.13
C PRO A 255 24.85 -23.14 24.48
N LEU A 256 25.57 -22.04 24.76
CA LEU A 256 26.93 -21.80 24.25
C LEU A 256 27.90 -22.90 24.71
N SER A 257 28.85 -23.30 23.84
CA SER A 257 29.99 -24.12 24.26
C SER A 257 30.89 -23.36 25.25
N GLU A 258 31.80 -24.05 25.96
CA GLU A 258 32.74 -23.35 26.85
C GLU A 258 33.61 -22.35 26.08
N GLU A 259 34.06 -22.71 24.87
CA GLU A 259 34.87 -21.85 24.00
C GLU A 259 34.07 -20.63 23.52
N GLN A 260 32.82 -20.86 23.09
CA GLN A 260 31.91 -19.78 22.69
C GLN A 260 31.57 -18.86 23.86
N ARG A 261 31.40 -19.41 25.07
CA ARG A 261 31.14 -18.64 26.28
C ARG A 261 32.34 -17.76 26.65
N GLN A 262 33.56 -18.29 26.59
CA GLN A 262 34.77 -17.51 26.83
C GLN A 262 34.94 -16.39 25.79
N LEU A 263 34.63 -16.66 24.53
CA LEU A 263 34.67 -15.64 23.48
C LEU A 263 33.57 -14.59 23.67
N TYR A 264 32.36 -15.01 24.06
CA TYR A 264 31.24 -14.14 24.36
C TYR A 264 31.55 -13.19 25.52
N ASP A 265 32.13 -13.71 26.61
CA ASP A 265 32.54 -12.91 27.77
C ASP A 265 33.58 -11.85 27.36
N GLN A 266 34.57 -12.21 26.51
CA GLN A 266 35.53 -11.23 25.96
C GLN A 266 34.87 -10.16 25.10
N LEU A 267 33.95 -10.56 24.21
CA LEU A 267 33.23 -9.62 23.35
C LEU A 267 32.39 -8.64 24.19
N LEU A 268 31.78 -9.13 25.27
CA LEU A 268 30.96 -8.34 26.18
C LEU A 268 31.81 -7.34 26.96
N ASP A 269 32.96 -7.77 27.49
CA ASP A 269 33.92 -6.90 28.19
C ASP A 269 34.53 -5.81 27.28
N ASN A 270 34.73 -6.12 26.00
CA ASN A 270 35.34 -5.23 25.02
C ASN A 270 34.32 -4.57 24.07
N SER A 271 33.03 -4.55 24.43
CA SER A 271 31.99 -3.86 23.66
C SER A 271 32.05 -2.36 23.90
N GLN A 272 32.11 -1.57 22.82
CA GLN A 272 32.05 -0.11 22.86
C GLN A 272 30.81 0.38 22.13
N ILE A 273 30.05 1.28 22.78
CA ILE A 273 28.87 1.92 22.20
C ILE A 273 29.29 3.27 21.64
N HIS A 274 28.97 3.50 20.37
CA HIS A 274 29.19 4.74 19.65
C HIS A 274 27.86 5.33 19.19
N GLU A 275 27.74 6.66 19.23
CA GLU A 275 26.56 7.39 18.77
C GLU A 275 26.89 8.11 17.46
N PHE A 276 26.12 7.82 16.41
CA PHE A 276 26.22 8.47 15.11
C PHE A 276 24.85 9.00 14.69
N ASP A 277 24.69 10.32 14.65
CA ASP A 277 23.44 11.00 14.28
C ASP A 277 22.18 10.45 14.97
N GLY A 278 22.31 10.07 16.26
CA GLY A 278 21.23 9.51 17.09
C GLY A 278 21.00 8.00 16.92
N GLN A 279 21.91 7.30 16.24
CA GLN A 279 21.90 5.84 16.14
C GLN A 279 23.04 5.23 16.95
N SER A 280 22.69 4.27 17.82
CA SER A 280 23.64 3.52 18.61
C SER A 280 24.29 2.41 17.78
N VAL A 281 25.62 2.43 17.69
CA VAL A 281 26.41 1.40 17.03
C VAL A 281 27.33 0.75 18.05
N VAL A 282 27.24 -0.57 18.18
CA VAL A 282 28.12 -1.34 19.07
C VAL A 282 29.24 -1.95 18.26
N ILE A 283 30.48 -1.76 18.70
CA ILE A 283 31.66 -2.45 18.17
C ILE A 283 32.21 -3.33 19.28
N ALA A 284 32.20 -4.65 19.08
CA ALA A 284 32.68 -5.64 20.02
C ALA A 284 33.91 -6.35 19.45
N THR A 285 34.95 -6.51 20.26
CA THR A 285 36.24 -7.08 19.81
C THR A 285 36.69 -8.24 20.69
N ALA A 286 37.26 -9.29 20.09
CA ALA A 286 37.81 -10.42 20.85
C ALA A 286 38.91 -11.16 20.11
N ILE A 287 39.68 -11.97 20.84
CA ILE A 287 40.76 -12.80 20.29
C ILE A 287 40.43 -14.26 20.61
N ALA A 288 40.22 -15.08 19.58
CA ALA A 288 39.90 -16.49 19.77
C ALA A 288 41.17 -17.34 19.86
N LYS A 289 41.23 -18.23 20.85
CA LYS A 289 42.29 -19.23 20.98
C LYS A 289 41.81 -20.54 20.37
N GLY A 290 42.08 -20.74 19.08
CA GLY A 290 41.67 -21.91 18.31
C GLY A 290 40.39 -21.70 17.50
N TYR A 291 39.85 -22.80 16.96
CA TYR A 291 38.68 -22.77 16.08
C TYR A 291 37.39 -22.65 16.90
N VAL A 292 36.65 -21.55 16.68
CA VAL A 292 35.33 -21.33 17.29
C VAL A 292 34.27 -21.39 16.19
N GLU A 293 33.32 -22.31 16.33
CA GLU A 293 32.18 -22.43 15.42
C GLU A 293 31.15 -21.31 15.70
N GLU A 294 30.49 -20.83 14.64
CA GLU A 294 29.28 -20.01 14.70
C GLU A 294 29.40 -18.66 15.46
N ILE A 295 30.41 -17.82 15.16
CA ILE A 295 30.54 -16.45 15.73
C ILE A 295 29.27 -15.60 15.54
N SER A 296 28.50 -15.86 14.49
CA SER A 296 27.19 -15.24 14.22
C SER A 296 26.17 -15.44 15.35
N THR A 297 26.23 -16.54 16.10
CA THR A 297 25.35 -16.79 17.25
C THR A 297 25.69 -15.88 18.43
N LEU A 298 26.98 -15.57 18.61
CA LEU A 298 27.45 -14.62 19.62
C LEU A 298 27.03 -13.20 19.27
N ALA A 299 27.12 -12.84 17.98
CA ALA A 299 26.63 -11.55 17.49
C ALA A 299 25.12 -11.39 17.72
N HIS A 300 24.31 -12.44 17.50
CA HIS A 300 22.88 -12.42 17.83
C HIS A 300 22.65 -12.14 19.32
N LYS A 301 23.32 -12.86 20.21
CA LYS A 301 23.18 -12.67 21.66
C LYS A 301 23.60 -11.27 22.14
N LEU A 302 24.68 -10.71 21.57
CA LEU A 302 25.11 -9.34 21.87
C LEU A 302 24.12 -8.31 21.37
N ARG A 303 23.55 -8.52 20.17
CA ARG A 303 22.52 -7.64 19.62
C ARG A 303 21.29 -7.63 20.52
N ASP A 304 20.82 -8.80 20.95
CA ASP A 304 19.66 -8.91 21.83
C ASP A 304 19.91 -8.30 23.23
N LEU A 305 21.18 -8.25 23.67
CA LEU A 305 21.57 -7.64 24.94
C LEU A 305 21.64 -6.10 24.87
N PHE A 306 22.28 -5.55 23.83
CA PHE A 306 22.54 -4.11 23.71
C PHE A 306 21.48 -3.36 22.90
N GLU A 307 20.65 -4.08 22.13
CA GLU A 307 19.64 -3.55 21.21
C GLU A 307 20.13 -2.38 20.33
N PRO A 308 21.31 -2.47 19.67
CA PRO A 308 21.84 -1.35 18.91
C PRO A 308 21.19 -1.22 17.53
N ALA A 309 21.27 -0.03 16.93
CA ALA A 309 20.92 0.18 15.53
C ALA A 309 21.82 -0.63 14.58
N ALA A 310 23.10 -0.78 14.90
CA ALA A 310 24.00 -1.73 14.26
C ALA A 310 25.03 -2.31 15.23
N LEU A 311 25.44 -3.56 15.00
CA LEU A 311 26.44 -4.29 15.76
C LEU A 311 27.54 -4.76 14.82
N PHE A 312 28.80 -4.50 15.17
CA PHE A 312 29.99 -5.00 14.48
C PHE A 312 30.83 -5.82 15.45
N VAL A 313 31.00 -7.10 15.16
CA VAL A 313 31.79 -8.04 15.95
C VAL A 313 33.08 -8.36 15.19
N LEU A 314 34.23 -8.01 15.76
CA LEU A 314 35.56 -8.25 15.23
C LEU A 314 36.26 -9.32 16.06
N VAL A 315 36.54 -10.48 15.47
CA VAL A 315 37.25 -11.58 16.14
C VAL A 315 38.56 -11.87 15.44
N GLU A 316 39.68 -11.72 16.14
CA GLU A 316 41.00 -12.12 15.66
C GLU A 316 41.16 -13.64 15.77
N LEU A 317 41.43 -14.28 14.62
CA LEU A 317 41.76 -15.70 14.48
C LEU A 317 43.23 -15.85 14.05
N GLU A 318 43.76 -17.07 14.04
CA GLU A 318 45.20 -17.32 13.79
C GLU A 318 45.74 -16.75 12.47
N GLU A 319 44.94 -16.71 11.40
CA GLU A 319 45.38 -16.25 10.08
C GLU A 319 44.71 -14.94 9.59
N HIS A 320 43.60 -14.54 10.21
CA HIS A 320 42.76 -13.43 9.74
C HIS A 320 41.83 -12.90 10.84
N ILE A 321 41.27 -11.71 10.61
CA ILE A 321 40.23 -11.12 11.45
C ILE A 321 38.89 -11.39 10.78
N GLN A 322 37.95 -11.96 11.53
CA GLN A 322 36.59 -12.20 11.10
C GLN A 322 35.71 -11.04 11.57
N LEU A 323 35.08 -10.34 10.62
CA LEU A 323 34.01 -9.38 10.88
C LEU A 323 32.66 -10.08 10.74
N VAL A 324 31.77 -9.85 11.69
CA VAL A 324 30.33 -10.15 11.60
C VAL A 324 29.58 -8.86 11.92
N ALA A 325 28.76 -8.38 10.98
CA ALA A 325 27.96 -7.19 11.18
C ALA A 325 26.47 -7.50 11.09
N ARG A 326 25.69 -6.82 11.92
CA ARG A 326 24.22 -6.92 11.96
C ARG A 326 23.64 -5.51 12.06
N SER A 327 22.59 -5.25 11.28
CA SER A 327 21.83 -4.00 11.36
C SER A 327 20.40 -4.29 11.79
N SER A 328 19.91 -3.49 12.71
CA SER A 328 18.51 -3.41 13.12
C SER A 328 17.81 -2.23 12.44
N SER A 329 18.57 -1.44 11.66
CA SER A 329 18.18 -0.15 11.12
C SER A 329 18.42 -0.08 9.61
N GLU A 330 17.42 0.34 8.84
CA GLU A 330 17.55 0.49 7.39
C GLU A 330 18.46 1.66 6.97
N THR A 331 18.81 2.55 7.90
CA THR A 331 19.71 3.68 7.63
C THR A 331 21.19 3.29 7.70
N ILE A 332 21.52 2.11 8.25
CA ILE A 332 22.87 1.57 8.32
C ILE A 332 22.94 0.30 7.48
N ASP A 333 23.45 0.44 6.25
CA ASP A 333 23.71 -0.70 5.37
C ASP A 333 25.04 -1.36 5.76
N VAL A 334 24.96 -2.49 6.46
CA VAL A 334 26.16 -3.22 6.89
C VAL A 334 26.85 -3.98 5.75
N ALA A 335 26.18 -4.21 4.62
CA ALA A 335 26.82 -4.82 3.45
C ALA A 335 27.73 -3.83 2.74
N GLU A 336 27.34 -2.56 2.62
CA GLU A 336 28.18 -1.51 2.05
C GLU A 336 29.48 -1.34 2.86
N ILE A 337 29.36 -1.34 4.20
CA ILE A 337 30.51 -1.24 5.11
C ILE A 337 31.40 -2.48 5.02
N ALA A 338 30.81 -3.68 5.01
CA ALA A 338 31.58 -4.92 4.89
C ALA A 338 32.28 -5.05 3.52
N ALA A 339 31.67 -4.60 2.43
CA ALA A 339 32.27 -4.62 1.09
C ALA A 339 33.57 -3.80 1.00
N ARG A 340 33.70 -2.73 1.81
CA ARG A 340 34.95 -1.96 1.92
C ARG A 340 36.06 -2.69 2.65
N LEU A 341 35.70 -3.70 3.45
CA LEU A 341 36.61 -4.55 4.22
C LEU A 341 36.77 -5.95 3.59
N ASP A 342 36.58 -6.06 2.27
CA ASP A 342 36.66 -7.32 1.51
C ASP A 342 35.64 -8.39 1.98
N GLY A 343 34.45 -7.92 2.38
CA GLY A 343 33.33 -8.73 2.84
C GLY A 343 32.14 -8.74 1.89
N GLY A 344 31.10 -9.48 2.28
CA GLY A 344 29.84 -9.58 1.54
C GLY A 344 28.67 -9.94 2.44
N GLY A 345 27.45 -9.80 1.92
CA GLY A 345 26.21 -10.12 2.64
C GLY A 345 25.06 -9.22 2.21
N HIS A 346 24.06 -9.10 3.09
CA HIS A 346 22.88 -8.26 2.92
C HIS A 346 22.96 -7.01 3.80
N SER A 347 22.14 -6.00 3.49
CA SER A 347 22.11 -4.72 4.19
C SER A 347 21.85 -4.82 5.69
N GLN A 348 21.25 -5.93 6.16
CA GLN A 348 21.00 -6.22 7.58
C GLN A 348 21.98 -7.22 8.21
N ALA A 349 22.73 -7.97 7.40
CA ALA A 349 23.63 -9.01 7.90
C ALA A 349 24.77 -9.26 6.91
N SER A 350 26.00 -9.00 7.35
CA SER A 350 27.18 -9.17 6.51
C SER A 350 28.36 -9.77 7.29
N ALA A 351 29.35 -10.26 6.55
CA ALA A 351 30.58 -10.80 7.12
C ALA A 351 31.78 -10.47 6.22
N ALA A 352 32.96 -10.31 6.82
CA ALA A 352 34.20 -10.06 6.09
C ALA A 352 35.37 -10.86 6.68
N ARG A 353 36.38 -11.16 5.86
CA ARG A 353 37.62 -11.81 6.28
C ARG A 353 38.80 -10.91 5.93
N ILE A 354 39.39 -10.31 6.96
CA ILE A 354 40.40 -9.27 6.80
C ILE A 354 41.77 -9.87 7.10
N ARG A 355 42.73 -9.72 6.18
CA ARG A 355 44.09 -10.28 6.30
C ARG A 355 45.13 -9.17 6.33
N GLY A 356 46.21 -9.38 7.10
CA GLY A 356 47.38 -8.49 7.10
C GLY A 356 47.22 -7.17 7.86
N GLN A 357 46.16 -7.03 8.67
CA GLN A 357 45.92 -5.90 9.56
C GLN A 357 45.76 -6.40 11.01
N THR A 358 46.00 -5.53 11.98
CA THR A 358 45.73 -5.81 13.41
C THR A 358 44.29 -5.42 13.78
N LEU A 359 43.77 -5.98 14.88
CA LEU A 359 42.40 -5.72 15.31
C LEU A 359 42.13 -4.24 15.60
N ASP A 360 43.09 -3.51 16.16
CA ASP A 360 42.99 -2.06 16.36
C ASP A 360 42.92 -1.27 15.04
N GLN A 361 43.70 -1.67 14.02
CA GLN A 361 43.69 -1.02 12.71
C GLN A 361 42.32 -1.18 12.03
N VAL A 362 41.76 -2.39 12.06
CA VAL A 362 40.42 -2.67 11.51
C VAL A 362 39.35 -1.88 12.25
N ARG A 363 39.42 -1.81 13.58
CA ARG A 363 38.46 -1.03 14.39
C ARG A 363 38.48 0.45 14.01
N ASP A 364 39.67 1.03 13.89
CA ASP A 364 39.81 2.45 13.58
C ASP A 364 39.36 2.75 12.12
N GLU A 365 39.65 1.86 11.17
CA GLU A 365 39.14 1.95 9.79
C GLU A 365 37.60 1.84 9.74
N LEU A 366 37.02 0.92 10.52
CA LEU A 366 35.57 0.77 10.64
C LEU A 366 34.91 2.03 11.21
N LEU A 367 35.51 2.66 12.22
CA LEU A 367 34.99 3.92 12.80
C LEU A 367 34.95 5.06 11.76
N GLU A 368 35.96 5.17 10.90
CA GLU A 368 35.97 6.16 9.82
C GLU A 368 34.93 5.84 8.72
N LEU A 369 34.76 4.56 8.38
CA LEU A 369 33.72 4.14 7.44
C LEU A 369 32.31 4.44 7.96
N LEU A 370 32.05 4.20 9.25
CA LEU A 370 30.77 4.49 9.90
C LEU A 370 30.45 5.98 9.86
N LYS A 371 31.42 6.86 10.15
CA LYS A 371 31.23 8.32 10.04
C LYS A 371 30.86 8.78 8.64
N ALA A 372 31.32 8.07 7.60
CA ALA A 372 31.11 8.47 6.21
C ALA A 372 29.83 7.89 5.59
N HIS A 373 29.32 6.76 6.08
CA HIS A 373 28.22 6.01 5.43
C HIS A 373 26.93 5.94 6.25
N ILE A 374 26.96 6.29 7.54
CA ILE A 374 25.72 6.43 8.32
C ILE A 374 25.00 7.69 7.83
N LYS A 375 23.83 7.50 7.22
CA LYS A 375 22.97 8.62 6.80
C LYS A 375 22.34 9.25 8.04
N PRO A 376 22.14 10.58 8.05
CA PRO A 376 21.49 11.26 9.16
C PRO A 376 20.07 10.71 9.36
N ALA A 377 19.70 10.50 10.62
CA ALA A 377 18.34 10.17 11.00
C ALA A 377 17.36 11.21 10.42
N VAL A 378 16.11 10.78 10.15
CA VAL A 378 15.05 11.71 9.74
C VAL A 378 15.02 12.88 10.73
N THR A 379 15.13 14.10 10.20
CA THR A 379 15.17 15.30 11.04
C THR A 379 13.78 15.87 11.24
N VAL A 380 13.59 16.64 12.31
CA VAL A 380 12.35 17.36 12.58
C VAL A 380 11.96 18.23 11.38
N GLY A 381 12.92 18.86 10.70
CA GLY A 381 12.69 19.70 9.54
C GLY A 381 12.06 18.98 8.34
N GLN A 382 12.27 17.67 8.23
CA GLN A 382 11.70 16.85 7.15
C GLN A 382 10.24 16.48 7.39
N ILE A 383 9.78 16.50 8.64
CA ILE A 383 8.40 16.11 9.00
C ILE A 383 7.54 17.28 9.52
N MET A 384 8.14 18.44 9.77
CA MET A 384 7.41 19.60 10.28
C MET A 384 6.53 20.27 9.23
N SER A 385 5.44 20.85 9.70
CA SER A 385 4.57 21.72 8.90
C SER A 385 4.93 23.20 9.15
N TYR A 386 5.09 23.96 8.08
CA TYR A 386 5.30 25.42 8.12
C TYR A 386 3.98 26.17 8.24
N GLY A 387 4.05 27.46 8.61
CA GLY A 387 2.85 28.33 8.70
C GLY A 387 2.02 28.08 9.96
N VAL A 388 2.68 27.99 11.11
CA VAL A 388 2.05 27.65 12.40
C VAL A 388 1.15 28.79 12.88
N HIS A 389 -0.10 28.47 13.15
CA HIS A 389 -0.99 29.38 13.86
C HIS A 389 -0.58 29.45 15.33
N THR A 390 -0.53 30.67 15.88
CA THR A 390 -0.12 30.93 17.26
C THR A 390 -1.15 31.81 17.95
N LEU A 391 -1.17 31.76 19.29
CA LEU A 391 -2.05 32.59 20.12
C LEU A 391 -1.23 33.51 21.02
N PRO A 392 -1.63 34.78 21.22
CA PRO A 392 -1.03 35.60 22.27
C PRO A 392 -1.58 35.19 23.65
N PRO A 393 -0.78 35.34 24.73
CA PRO A 393 -1.14 34.82 26.06
C PRO A 393 -2.40 35.44 26.68
N ASP A 394 -2.77 36.65 26.25
CA ASP A 394 -3.97 37.39 26.68
C ASP A 394 -5.27 36.92 26.00
N THR A 395 -5.18 36.08 24.96
CA THR A 395 -6.35 35.45 24.31
C THR A 395 -7.26 34.79 25.34
N THR A 396 -8.58 34.91 25.18
CA THR A 396 -9.52 34.25 26.10
C THR A 396 -9.69 32.76 25.80
N VAL A 397 -10.17 31.99 26.78
CA VAL A 397 -10.49 30.56 26.61
C VAL A 397 -11.54 30.35 25.51
N ALA A 398 -12.56 31.21 25.44
CA ALA A 398 -13.61 31.13 24.43
C ALA A 398 -13.08 31.36 23.01
N GLU A 399 -12.25 32.38 22.80
CA GLU A 399 -11.61 32.67 21.52
C GLU A 399 -10.65 31.55 21.11
N ALA A 400 -9.84 31.04 22.04
CA ALA A 400 -8.96 29.92 21.78
C ALA A 400 -9.73 28.65 21.40
N ALA A 401 -10.87 28.38 22.05
CA ALA A 401 -11.75 27.27 21.70
C ALA A 401 -12.39 27.44 20.31
N GLU A 402 -12.78 28.67 19.97
CA GLU A 402 -13.27 28.99 18.64
C GLU A 402 -12.18 28.76 17.58
N MET A 403 -10.94 29.18 17.84
CA MET A 403 -9.81 28.91 16.96
C MET A 403 -9.52 27.41 16.83
N MET A 404 -9.54 26.64 17.92
CA MET A 404 -9.38 25.17 17.85
C MET A 404 -10.44 24.51 16.99
N ARG A 405 -11.71 24.94 17.13
CA ARG A 405 -12.80 24.47 16.26
C ARG A 405 -12.63 24.91 14.81
N ARG A 406 -12.22 26.16 14.60
CA ARG A 406 -12.04 26.77 13.28
C ARG A 406 -10.97 26.04 12.48
N TYR A 407 -9.79 25.86 13.05
CA TYR A 407 -8.63 25.29 12.37
C TYR A 407 -8.52 23.76 12.54
N GLY A 408 -9.40 23.14 13.35
CA GLY A 408 -9.34 21.70 13.65
C GLY A 408 -8.06 21.30 14.39
N HIS A 409 -7.44 22.23 15.12
CA HIS A 409 -6.18 22.00 15.81
C HIS A 409 -6.43 21.53 17.24
N GLU A 410 -5.67 20.51 17.66
CA GLU A 410 -5.71 19.96 19.02
C GLU A 410 -4.91 20.81 20.03
N GLY A 411 -4.23 21.85 19.56
CA GLY A 411 -3.51 22.80 20.39
C GLY A 411 -2.95 23.97 19.59
N PHE A 412 -2.41 24.97 20.28
CA PHE A 412 -1.69 26.10 19.67
C PHE A 412 -0.43 26.43 20.48
N PRO A 413 0.70 26.74 19.83
CA PRO A 413 1.80 27.43 20.49
C PRO A 413 1.35 28.83 20.92
N VAL A 414 1.70 29.20 22.15
CA VAL A 414 1.44 30.54 22.71
C VAL A 414 2.71 31.36 22.59
N VAL A 415 2.59 32.53 21.96
CA VAL A 415 3.72 33.37 21.56
C VAL A 415 3.54 34.80 22.08
N GLU A 416 4.60 35.35 22.66
CA GLU A 416 4.71 36.74 23.09
C GLU A 416 5.99 37.33 22.47
N GLU A 417 5.89 38.48 21.79
CA GLU A 417 7.03 39.12 21.10
C GLU A 417 7.82 38.18 20.16
N GLU A 418 7.11 37.35 19.38
CA GLU A 418 7.67 36.32 18.47
C GLU A 418 8.41 35.16 19.16
N ARG A 419 8.40 35.07 20.49
CA ARG A 419 8.98 33.98 21.27
C ARG A 419 7.92 33.09 21.89
N ILE A 420 8.20 31.78 21.93
CA ILE A 420 7.31 30.80 22.54
C ILE A 420 7.37 30.94 24.06
N VAL A 421 6.21 31.18 24.67
CA VAL A 421 6.03 31.27 26.13
C VAL A 421 5.29 30.06 26.71
N GLY A 422 4.59 29.31 25.86
CA GLY A 422 3.90 28.09 26.27
C GLY A 422 3.21 27.37 25.12
N ILE A 423 2.51 26.29 25.47
CA ILE A 423 1.68 25.50 24.54
C ILE A 423 0.31 25.31 25.17
N LEU A 424 -0.73 25.59 24.40
CA LEU A 424 -2.12 25.38 24.77
C LEU A 424 -2.63 24.09 24.11
N THR A 425 -3.33 23.25 24.87
CA THR A 425 -3.93 22.00 24.37
C THR A 425 -5.45 22.02 24.49
N ARG A 426 -6.14 21.28 23.63
CA ARG A 426 -7.60 21.16 23.64
C ARG A 426 -8.14 20.65 24.96
N GLY A 427 -7.46 19.69 25.58
CA GLY A 427 -7.82 19.19 26.91
C GLY A 427 -7.81 20.25 28.01
N GLN A 428 -6.93 21.26 27.93
CA GLN A 428 -6.92 22.40 28.87
C GLN A 428 -8.11 23.34 28.62
N ILE A 429 -8.41 23.62 27.36
CA ILE A 429 -9.52 24.47 26.96
C ILE A 429 -10.88 23.85 27.29
N ASP A 430 -11.08 22.57 26.97
CA ASP A 430 -12.35 21.88 27.26
C ASP A 430 -12.62 21.82 28.78
N LYS A 431 -11.58 21.59 29.59
CA LYS A 431 -11.69 21.67 31.05
C LYS A 431 -12.01 23.08 31.54
N ALA A 432 -11.39 24.11 30.98
CA ALA A 432 -11.65 25.50 31.34
C ALA A 432 -13.09 25.92 30.98
N LEU A 433 -13.59 25.51 29.81
CA LEU A 433 -14.98 25.76 29.38
C LEU A 433 -15.99 25.03 30.28
N GLN A 434 -15.74 23.76 30.66
CA GLN A 434 -16.60 23.03 31.59
C GLN A 434 -16.72 23.71 32.95
N LEU A 435 -15.69 24.44 33.38
CA LEU A 435 -15.65 25.19 34.63
C LEU A 435 -16.18 26.63 34.48
N GLY A 436 -16.64 27.04 33.30
CA GLY A 436 -17.21 28.37 33.03
C GLY A 436 -16.17 29.49 32.97
N PHE A 437 -14.94 29.17 32.56
CA PHE A 437 -13.81 30.12 32.49
C PHE A 437 -13.64 30.78 31.11
N ASP A 438 -14.73 30.89 30.35
CA ASP A 438 -14.79 31.36 28.97
C ASP A 438 -14.02 32.67 28.73
N ASN A 439 -14.14 33.64 29.65
CA ASN A 439 -13.55 34.98 29.52
C ASN A 439 -12.15 35.12 30.15
N LEU A 440 -11.60 34.05 30.73
CA LEU A 440 -10.27 34.09 31.34
C LEU A 440 -9.18 33.91 30.28
N SER A 441 -8.01 34.51 30.54
CA SER A 441 -6.87 34.44 29.64
C SER A 441 -6.23 33.04 29.64
N ILE A 442 -5.81 32.59 28.45
CA ILE A 442 -5.15 31.29 28.27
C ILE A 442 -3.80 31.18 28.99
N ASN A 443 -3.15 32.29 29.35
CA ASN A 443 -1.89 32.32 30.11
C ASN A 443 -1.96 31.53 31.44
N PHE A 444 -3.14 31.46 32.07
CA PHE A 444 -3.33 30.72 33.31
C PHE A 444 -3.46 29.21 33.11
N TYR A 445 -3.78 28.78 31.89
CA TYR A 445 -4.14 27.39 31.59
C TYR A 445 -3.16 26.71 30.64
N MET A 446 -2.38 27.46 29.87
CA MET A 446 -1.36 26.92 28.98
C MET A 446 -0.27 26.18 29.76
N TYR A 447 0.36 25.22 29.11
CA TYR A 447 1.62 24.66 29.60
C TYR A 447 2.71 25.74 29.51
N LYS A 448 3.25 26.16 30.66
CA LYS A 448 4.28 27.22 30.73
C LYS A 448 5.67 26.63 30.50
N GLY A 449 6.46 27.31 29.68
CA GLY A 449 7.83 26.93 29.36
C GLY A 449 8.06 26.83 27.85
N ALA A 450 9.30 27.10 27.43
CA ALA A 450 9.72 26.99 26.03
C ALA A 450 9.96 25.52 25.67
N VAL A 451 8.88 24.76 25.49
CA VAL A 451 8.96 23.39 24.97
C VAL A 451 9.00 23.47 23.45
N SER A 452 10.15 23.14 22.86
CA SER A 452 10.38 23.24 21.41
C SER A 452 11.55 22.38 20.94
N VAL A 453 11.60 22.10 19.64
CA VAL A 453 12.72 21.43 18.96
C VAL A 453 13.30 22.30 17.85
N ARG A 454 14.47 21.97 17.32
CA ARG A 454 15.09 22.64 16.16
C ARG A 454 14.86 21.81 14.88
N PRO A 455 14.91 22.41 13.67
CA PRO A 455 14.75 21.66 12.42
C PRO A 455 15.79 20.56 12.23
N ASP A 456 17.02 20.80 12.69
CA ASP A 456 18.12 19.86 12.57
C ASP A 456 18.12 18.79 13.67
N ASP A 457 17.21 18.88 14.65
CA ASP A 457 17.10 17.86 15.68
C ASP A 457 16.61 16.54 15.09
N PRO A 458 17.09 15.38 15.58
CA PRO A 458 16.59 14.08 15.17
C PRO A 458 15.14 13.89 15.65
N VAL A 459 14.35 13.14 14.88
CA VAL A 459 12.97 12.80 15.27
C VAL A 459 12.89 12.12 16.65
N GLN A 460 13.92 11.41 17.08
CA GLN A 460 13.96 10.82 18.42
C GLN A 460 13.84 11.87 19.53
N LYS A 461 14.58 12.98 19.42
CA LYS A 461 14.52 14.09 20.37
C LYS A 461 13.12 14.71 20.42
N LEU A 462 12.43 14.79 19.28
CA LEU A 462 11.04 15.21 19.23
C LEU A 462 10.11 14.26 20.00
N GLN A 463 10.33 12.94 19.89
CA GLN A 463 9.57 11.95 20.66
C GLN A 463 9.79 12.12 22.16
N ASP A 464 11.04 12.29 22.59
CA ASP A 464 11.38 12.49 23.99
C ASP A 464 10.67 13.72 24.56
N VAL A 465 10.70 14.83 23.83
CA VAL A 465 9.98 16.06 24.19
C VAL A 465 8.46 15.84 24.25
N MET A 466 7.88 15.09 23.30
CA MET A 466 6.45 14.77 23.33
C MET A 466 6.07 13.87 24.52
N MET A 467 6.90 12.89 24.87
CA MET A 467 6.66 11.95 25.97
C MET A 467 6.83 12.63 27.33
N GLU A 468 7.95 13.32 27.53
CA GLU A 468 8.29 14.01 28.78
C GLU A 468 7.22 15.02 29.17
N HIS A 469 6.75 15.81 28.20
CA HIS A 469 5.74 16.84 28.43
C HIS A 469 4.31 16.37 28.15
N SER A 470 4.11 15.10 27.76
CA SER A 470 2.81 14.51 27.37
C SER A 470 2.06 15.33 26.30
N LEU A 471 2.79 15.97 25.39
CA LEU A 471 2.23 16.85 24.36
C LEU A 471 1.86 16.10 23.09
N GLY A 472 0.76 16.52 22.45
CA GLY A 472 0.33 16.01 21.15
C GLY A 472 1.02 16.65 19.95
N GLN A 473 1.68 17.77 20.19
CA GLN A 473 2.32 18.60 19.19
C GLN A 473 3.43 19.44 19.84
N VAL A 474 4.51 19.67 19.10
CA VAL A 474 5.67 20.41 19.57
C VAL A 474 6.06 21.44 18.52
N PRO A 475 6.24 22.72 18.90
CA PRO A 475 6.70 23.75 18.00
C PRO A 475 8.18 23.60 17.67
N VAL A 476 8.53 23.94 16.45
CA VAL A 476 9.90 23.97 15.93
C VAL A 476 10.38 25.41 15.88
N VAL A 477 11.54 25.65 16.48
CA VAL A 477 12.14 26.98 16.62
C VAL A 477 13.52 27.06 15.97
N GLU A 478 13.80 28.18 15.33
CA GLU A 478 15.11 28.53 14.81
C GLU A 478 15.41 30.00 15.16
N GLY A 479 16.60 30.25 15.71
CA GLY A 479 16.97 31.60 16.19
C GLY A 479 16.04 32.16 17.27
N GLY A 480 15.31 31.30 17.99
CA GLY A 480 14.34 31.68 19.02
C GLY A 480 12.95 32.07 18.50
N LYS A 481 12.73 31.98 17.18
CA LYS A 481 11.42 32.21 16.54
C LYS A 481 10.80 30.88 16.13
N ILE A 482 9.47 30.80 16.20
CA ILE A 482 8.74 29.64 15.70
C ILE A 482 8.74 29.64 14.16
N ILE A 483 9.11 28.50 13.57
CA ILE A 483 9.14 28.32 12.11
C ILE A 483 8.25 27.15 11.65
N GLY A 484 7.97 26.20 12.54
CA GLY A 484 7.20 25.01 12.20
C GLY A 484 6.55 24.35 13.42
N ILE A 485 5.75 23.32 13.19
CA ILE A 485 5.15 22.48 14.23
C ILE A 485 5.15 21.03 13.77
N VAL A 486 5.33 20.11 14.71
CA VAL A 486 5.18 18.67 14.46
C VAL A 486 4.13 18.09 15.39
N THR A 487 3.28 17.20 14.88
CA THR A 487 2.21 16.54 15.62
C THR A 487 2.46 15.04 15.76
N ARG A 488 1.78 14.37 16.71
CA ARG A 488 1.81 12.89 16.81
C ARG A 488 1.39 12.20 15.51
N THR A 489 0.49 12.81 14.74
CA THR A 489 0.09 12.28 13.43
C THR A 489 1.25 12.27 12.43
N ASP A 490 2.14 13.26 12.50
CA ASP A 490 3.32 13.31 11.63
C ASP A 490 4.33 12.19 12.00
N LEU A 491 4.48 11.88 13.29
CA LEU A 491 5.25 10.71 13.77
C LEU A 491 4.60 9.37 13.35
N ILE A 492 3.29 9.24 13.51
CA ILE A 492 2.56 8.01 13.12
C ILE A 492 2.68 7.77 11.62
N LYS A 493 2.62 8.82 10.80
CA LYS A 493 2.82 8.72 9.35
C LYS A 493 4.23 8.25 8.99
N LEU A 494 5.23 8.73 9.72
CA LEU A 494 6.61 8.25 9.57
C LEU A 494 6.71 6.74 9.86
N TRP A 495 6.03 6.25 10.90
CA TRP A 495 6.05 4.84 11.30
C TRP A 495 5.15 3.92 10.46
N SER A 496 4.07 4.47 9.89
CA SER A 496 3.08 3.72 9.11
C SER A 496 3.44 3.68 7.62
N ALA A 497 4.46 4.41 7.20
CA ALA A 497 4.99 4.32 5.85
C ALA A 497 5.83 3.04 5.75
N PRO A 498 5.43 2.04 4.95
CA PRO A 498 6.40 1.02 4.55
C PRO A 498 7.60 1.72 3.90
N PRO A 499 8.82 1.18 3.97
CA PRO A 499 9.98 1.77 3.31
C PRO A 499 9.64 1.96 1.83
N GLN A 500 9.33 3.19 1.45
CA GLN A 500 9.03 3.51 0.08
C GLN A 500 10.37 3.54 -0.63
N ARG A 501 10.57 2.58 -1.54
CA ARG A 501 11.59 2.70 -2.59
C ARG A 501 11.51 4.13 -3.16
N PRO A 502 12.63 4.78 -3.51
CA PRO A 502 12.63 6.14 -4.04
C PRO A 502 11.90 6.20 -5.40
N ARG A 503 10.56 6.28 -5.38
CA ARG A 503 9.68 6.45 -6.56
C ARG A 503 9.78 7.83 -7.17
N ARG A 504 10.58 8.72 -6.59
CA ARG A 504 10.82 10.07 -7.11
C ARG A 504 11.28 10.05 -8.57
N ALA A 505 12.19 9.14 -8.92
CA ALA A 505 12.65 8.99 -10.31
C ALA A 505 11.55 8.48 -11.25
N GLU A 506 10.72 7.55 -10.78
CA GLU A 506 9.56 7.03 -11.52
C GLU A 506 8.54 8.15 -11.79
N ILE A 507 8.15 8.91 -10.77
CA ILE A 507 7.19 10.01 -10.91
C ILE A 507 7.73 11.14 -11.79
N ALA A 508 9.02 11.47 -11.66
CA ALA A 508 9.67 12.45 -12.53
C ALA A 508 9.58 12.02 -14.00
N GLN A 509 9.88 10.74 -14.28
CA GLN A 509 9.76 10.18 -15.62
C GLN A 509 8.31 10.23 -16.13
N LEU A 510 7.33 9.88 -15.30
CA LEU A 510 5.91 9.97 -15.67
C LEU A 510 5.52 11.39 -16.08
N ILE A 511 5.96 12.42 -15.35
CA ILE A 511 5.70 13.82 -15.71
C ILE A 511 6.34 14.17 -17.05
N GLU A 512 7.60 13.76 -17.25
CA GLU A 512 8.35 14.03 -18.47
C GLU A 512 7.74 13.35 -19.70
N ASP A 513 7.23 12.14 -19.54
CA ASP A 513 6.56 11.39 -20.60
C ASP A 513 5.16 11.96 -20.91
N ALA A 514 4.47 12.47 -19.89
CA ALA A 514 3.11 12.99 -20.01
C ALA A 514 3.03 14.39 -20.63
N LEU A 515 4.05 15.23 -20.45
CA LEU A 515 4.00 16.65 -20.81
C LEU A 515 4.81 16.96 -22.08
N PRO A 516 4.26 17.76 -23.01
CA PRO A 516 5.03 18.25 -24.16
C PRO A 516 6.25 19.08 -23.72
N ALA A 517 7.36 18.98 -24.46
CA ALA A 517 8.62 19.63 -24.11
C ALA A 517 8.50 21.13 -23.79
N SER A 518 7.72 21.89 -24.56
CA SER A 518 7.52 23.33 -24.31
C SER A 518 6.80 23.61 -22.99
N LEU A 519 5.92 22.71 -22.55
CA LEU A 519 5.23 22.82 -21.28
C LEU A 519 6.13 22.40 -20.11
N LEU A 520 6.96 21.38 -20.31
CA LEU A 520 7.98 20.97 -19.34
C LEU A 520 8.96 22.12 -19.05
N GLU A 521 9.46 22.78 -20.10
CA GLU A 521 10.34 23.95 -19.98
C GLU A 521 9.64 25.09 -19.21
N LEU A 522 8.36 25.34 -19.49
CA LEU A 522 7.58 26.36 -18.78
C LEU A 522 7.45 26.03 -17.28
N ILE A 523 7.18 24.78 -16.92
CA ILE A 523 7.08 24.32 -15.53
C ILE A 523 8.43 24.43 -14.83
N GLN A 524 9.52 24.04 -15.48
CA GLN A 524 10.88 24.20 -14.94
C GLN A 524 11.22 25.68 -14.69
N GLN A 525 10.85 26.57 -15.61
CA GLN A 525 11.02 28.02 -15.40
C GLN A 525 10.15 28.54 -14.25
N ALA A 526 8.92 28.04 -14.10
CA ALA A 526 8.04 28.38 -12.99
C ALA A 526 8.64 27.93 -11.65
N SER A 527 9.12 26.68 -11.59
CA SER A 527 9.81 26.09 -10.43
C SER A 527 11.04 26.90 -10.03
N GLN A 528 11.94 27.20 -10.97
CA GLN A 528 13.12 28.03 -10.69
C GLN A 528 12.75 29.45 -10.22
N THR A 529 11.67 30.02 -10.76
CA THR A 529 11.19 31.35 -10.34
C THR A 529 10.62 31.30 -8.91
N ALA A 530 9.93 30.21 -8.54
CA ALA A 530 9.43 29.98 -7.20
C ALA A 530 10.57 29.77 -6.19
N ALA A 531 11.56 28.96 -6.53
CA ALA A 531 12.76 28.75 -5.71
C ALA A 531 13.52 30.07 -5.45
N GLN A 532 13.68 30.93 -6.46
CA GLN A 532 14.27 32.28 -6.31
C GLN A 532 13.44 33.22 -5.42
N MET A 533 12.17 32.90 -5.20
CA MET A 533 11.28 33.63 -4.30
C MET A 533 11.25 33.03 -2.88
N GLY A 534 11.94 31.92 -2.63
CA GLY A 534 11.82 31.16 -1.40
C GLY A 534 10.42 30.56 -1.22
N SER A 535 9.76 30.17 -2.31
CA SER A 535 8.43 29.55 -2.32
C SER A 535 8.52 28.17 -2.97
N SER A 536 7.78 27.21 -2.42
CA SER A 536 7.66 25.87 -3.01
C SER A 536 6.52 25.80 -4.01
N LEU A 537 6.71 25.01 -5.07
CA LEU A 537 5.76 24.84 -6.17
C LEU A 537 5.31 23.38 -6.25
N TYR A 538 4.00 23.18 -6.38
CA TYR A 538 3.37 21.86 -6.47
C TYR A 538 2.42 21.80 -7.65
N VAL A 539 2.33 20.65 -8.30
CA VAL A 539 1.17 20.30 -9.13
C VAL A 539 0.23 19.44 -8.29
N VAL A 540 -1.08 19.67 -8.37
CA VAL A 540 -2.05 19.06 -7.45
C VAL A 540 -3.29 18.55 -8.16
N GLY A 541 -4.05 17.69 -7.49
CA GLY A 541 -5.44 17.40 -7.85
C GLY A 541 -5.58 16.48 -9.06
N GLY A 542 -6.47 16.86 -9.98
CA GLY A 542 -6.90 16.01 -11.09
C GLY A 542 -5.76 15.57 -12.00
N PHE A 543 -4.78 16.45 -12.26
CA PHE A 543 -3.58 16.11 -13.03
C PHE A 543 -2.81 14.95 -12.40
N VAL A 544 -2.51 15.04 -11.10
CA VAL A 544 -1.71 14.03 -10.39
C VAL A 544 -2.44 12.68 -10.40
N ARG A 545 -3.74 12.70 -10.15
CA ARG A 545 -4.59 11.50 -10.24
C ARG A 545 -4.53 10.87 -11.64
N ASP A 546 -4.77 11.67 -12.68
CA ASP A 546 -4.84 11.21 -14.07
C ASP A 546 -3.47 10.72 -14.56
N LEU A 547 -2.38 11.36 -14.11
CA LEU A 547 -1.01 10.92 -14.35
C LEU A 547 -0.75 9.53 -13.78
N LEU A 548 -1.12 9.29 -12.52
CA LEU A 548 -0.94 8.00 -11.85
C LEU A 548 -1.83 6.88 -12.43
N LEU A 549 -2.96 7.25 -13.06
CA LEU A 549 -3.82 6.32 -13.80
C LEU A 549 -3.35 6.06 -15.24
N GLY A 550 -2.28 6.72 -15.70
CA GLY A 550 -1.73 6.57 -17.05
C GLY A 550 -2.54 7.28 -18.14
N THR A 551 -3.43 8.21 -17.78
CA THR A 551 -4.27 8.97 -18.71
C THR A 551 -4.15 10.49 -18.46
N PRO A 552 -2.93 11.06 -18.52
CA PRO A 552 -2.69 12.44 -18.12
C PRO A 552 -3.51 13.44 -18.94
N THR A 553 -4.09 14.42 -18.24
CA THR A 553 -4.77 15.56 -18.85
C THR A 553 -3.83 16.78 -18.84
N LEU A 554 -4.02 17.74 -19.75
CA LEU A 554 -3.21 18.97 -19.77
C LEU A 554 -3.82 20.10 -18.92
N ASP A 555 -4.64 19.74 -17.93
CA ASP A 555 -5.27 20.67 -16.99
C ASP A 555 -4.43 20.76 -15.71
N LEU A 556 -3.46 21.69 -15.72
CA LEU A 556 -2.45 21.83 -14.68
C LEU A 556 -2.86 22.92 -13.68
N ASP A 557 -3.17 22.47 -12.46
CA ASP A 557 -3.32 23.34 -11.30
C ASP A 557 -2.00 23.41 -10.53
N LEU A 558 -1.36 24.58 -10.54
CA LEU A 558 -0.13 24.82 -9.78
C LEU A 558 -0.43 25.52 -8.46
N VAL A 559 -0.07 24.87 -7.36
CA VAL A 559 -0.19 25.44 -6.00
C VAL A 559 1.18 25.94 -5.54
N VAL A 560 1.17 27.15 -4.96
CA VAL A 560 2.37 27.83 -4.47
C VAL A 560 2.23 28.01 -2.97
N GLU A 561 3.16 27.45 -2.20
CA GLU A 561 3.37 27.83 -0.79
C GLU A 561 4.12 29.16 -0.76
N GLY A 562 3.38 30.25 -0.97
CA GLY A 562 3.95 31.58 -1.17
C GLY A 562 2.99 32.51 -1.88
N ASN A 563 3.49 33.46 -2.66
CA ASN A 563 2.64 34.41 -3.38
C ASN A 563 2.49 34.01 -4.86
N ALA A 564 1.42 33.28 -5.18
CA ALA A 564 1.13 32.82 -6.54
C ALA A 564 0.99 33.95 -7.57
N ILE A 565 0.40 35.08 -7.17
CA ILE A 565 0.22 36.24 -8.06
C ILE A 565 1.58 36.86 -8.41
N ALA A 566 2.49 36.97 -7.44
CA ALA A 566 3.83 37.45 -7.67
C ALA A 566 4.63 36.49 -8.55
N LEU A 567 4.50 35.18 -8.35
CA LEU A 567 5.11 34.14 -9.18
C LEU A 567 4.65 34.26 -10.63
N ALA A 568 3.33 34.26 -10.87
CA ALA A 568 2.75 34.37 -12.21
C ALA A 568 3.20 35.64 -12.94
N ARG A 569 3.26 36.78 -12.24
CA ARG A 569 3.76 38.06 -12.81
C ARG A 569 5.25 38.03 -13.14
N ARG A 570 6.08 37.37 -12.33
CA ARG A 570 7.51 37.22 -12.63
C ARG A 570 7.74 36.27 -13.80
N LEU A 571 7.00 35.15 -13.84
CA LEU A 571 7.05 34.20 -14.94
C LEU A 571 6.62 34.85 -16.25
N GLN A 572 5.52 35.63 -16.25
CA GLN A 572 5.04 36.38 -17.43
C GLN A 572 6.09 37.30 -18.06
N LYS A 573 6.99 37.88 -17.26
CA LYS A 573 8.08 38.71 -17.79
C LYS A 573 9.14 37.90 -18.55
N ARG A 574 9.27 36.60 -18.26
CA ARG A 574 10.22 35.68 -18.92
C ARG A 574 9.62 35.01 -20.15
N VAL A 575 8.40 34.49 -20.03
CA VAL A 575 7.76 33.69 -21.09
C VAL A 575 6.79 34.47 -21.97
N GLY A 576 6.48 35.72 -21.62
CA GLY A 576 5.46 36.51 -22.29
C GLY A 576 4.04 36.15 -21.85
N GLY A 577 3.04 36.54 -22.64
CA GLY A 577 1.62 36.32 -22.33
C GLY A 577 1.01 37.39 -21.41
N ARG A 578 -0.18 37.10 -20.89
CA ARG A 578 -0.98 38.02 -20.05
C ARG A 578 -1.40 37.36 -18.75
N VAL A 579 -1.21 38.04 -17.62
CA VAL A 579 -1.69 37.56 -16.32
C VAL A 579 -3.02 38.22 -15.96
N THR A 580 -3.98 37.40 -15.53
CA THR A 580 -5.22 37.84 -14.90
C THR A 580 -5.21 37.33 -13.47
N SER A 581 -5.44 38.19 -12.47
CA SER A 581 -5.30 37.80 -11.06
C SER A 581 -6.51 38.20 -10.23
N HIS A 582 -6.92 37.32 -9.31
CA HIS A 582 -7.97 37.58 -8.33
C HIS A 582 -7.36 37.64 -6.93
N VAL A 583 -7.04 38.86 -6.49
CA VAL A 583 -6.32 39.12 -5.23
C VAL A 583 -7.02 38.51 -4.02
N ARG A 584 -8.37 38.59 -3.96
CA ARG A 584 -9.18 38.06 -2.85
C ARG A 584 -9.04 36.54 -2.66
N PHE A 585 -8.79 35.80 -3.74
CA PHE A 585 -8.70 34.34 -3.72
C PHE A 585 -7.26 33.83 -3.83
N GLY A 586 -6.28 34.73 -3.96
CA GLY A 586 -4.88 34.38 -4.12
C GLY A 586 -4.57 33.62 -5.42
N THR A 587 -5.38 33.80 -6.46
CA THR A 587 -5.23 33.07 -7.73
C THR A 587 -4.75 33.97 -8.86
N ALA A 588 -3.98 33.40 -9.79
CA ALA A 588 -3.54 34.05 -11.01
C ALA A 588 -3.57 33.07 -12.17
N LYS A 589 -4.13 33.51 -13.30
CA LYS A 589 -4.17 32.79 -14.57
C LYS A 589 -3.18 33.44 -15.53
N LEU A 590 -2.18 32.69 -15.96
CA LEU A 590 -1.24 33.09 -17.01
C LEU A 590 -1.79 32.63 -18.35
N ILE A 591 -2.29 33.56 -19.17
CA ILE A 591 -2.78 33.30 -20.52
C ILE A 591 -1.58 33.23 -21.47
N LEU A 592 -1.46 32.11 -22.17
CA LEU A 592 -0.32 31.78 -23.03
C LEU A 592 -0.69 31.96 -24.50
N ASP A 593 0.31 32.16 -25.36
CA ASP A 593 0.09 32.19 -26.81
C ASP A 593 -0.09 30.75 -27.32
N ALA A 594 -1.26 30.47 -27.91
CA ALA A 594 -1.62 29.16 -28.46
C ALA A 594 -0.68 28.70 -29.60
N LYS A 595 0.12 29.59 -30.19
CA LYS A 595 1.17 29.21 -31.15
C LYS A 595 2.43 28.66 -30.49
N ALA A 596 2.69 29.04 -29.24
CA ALA A 596 3.89 28.66 -28.50
C ALA A 596 3.65 27.49 -27.54
N PHE A 597 2.43 27.36 -27.02
CA PHE A 597 2.08 26.36 -26.01
C PHE A 597 0.84 25.55 -26.38
N PRO A 598 0.78 24.27 -25.99
CA PRO A 598 -0.35 23.38 -26.27
C PRO A 598 -1.59 23.66 -25.41
N ILE A 599 -1.45 24.51 -24.38
CA ILE A 599 -2.51 24.89 -23.46
C ILE A 599 -2.80 26.41 -23.54
N PRO A 600 -4.07 26.83 -23.38
CA PRO A 600 -4.44 28.24 -23.50
C PRO A 600 -4.03 29.09 -22.28
N TYR A 601 -3.86 28.45 -21.12
CA TYR A 601 -3.48 29.12 -19.89
C TYR A 601 -2.87 28.14 -18.88
N LEU A 602 -2.21 28.70 -17.85
CA LEU A 602 -1.72 27.98 -16.68
C LEU A 602 -2.28 28.64 -15.41
N ASP A 603 -2.83 27.85 -14.50
CA ASP A 603 -3.45 28.33 -13.26
C ASP A 603 -2.49 28.23 -12.08
N PHE A 604 -2.34 29.35 -11.37
CA PHE A 604 -1.53 29.47 -10.16
C PHE A 604 -2.41 29.82 -8.97
N VAL A 605 -2.34 29.02 -7.92
CA VAL A 605 -3.13 29.16 -6.70
C VAL A 605 -2.21 29.26 -5.50
N THR A 606 -2.43 30.27 -4.66
CA THR A 606 -1.74 30.34 -3.36
C THR A 606 -2.31 29.26 -2.44
N ALA A 607 -1.45 28.44 -1.83
CA ALA A 607 -1.86 27.45 -0.84
C ALA A 607 -2.67 28.13 0.27
N ARG A 608 -3.87 27.60 0.53
CA ARG A 608 -4.85 28.27 1.38
C ARG A 608 -5.69 27.32 2.20
N THR A 609 -6.13 27.79 3.37
CA THR A 609 -7.17 27.13 4.16
C THR A 609 -8.51 27.83 3.91
N GLU A 610 -9.58 27.05 3.83
CA GLU A 610 -10.94 27.55 3.58
C GLU A 610 -11.81 27.38 4.83
N PHE A 611 -12.49 28.46 5.24
CA PHE A 611 -13.44 28.44 6.36
C PHE A 611 -14.84 28.80 5.89
N TYR A 612 -15.82 28.01 6.32
CA TYR A 612 -17.23 28.25 6.07
C TYR A 612 -17.86 28.80 7.35
N GLU A 613 -18.37 30.03 7.33
CA GLU A 613 -19.05 30.62 8.50
C GLU A 613 -20.26 29.77 8.91
N HIS A 614 -21.00 29.26 7.92
CA HIS A 614 -22.15 28.38 8.06
C HIS A 614 -22.18 27.39 6.90
N ALA A 615 -22.93 26.28 7.05
CA ALA A 615 -23.18 25.33 5.96
C ALA A 615 -23.65 26.08 4.70
N THR A 616 -23.10 25.70 3.54
CA THR A 616 -23.40 26.25 2.19
C THR A 616 -22.95 27.68 1.87
N ALA A 617 -22.23 28.37 2.76
CA ALA A 617 -21.63 29.68 2.48
C ALA A 617 -20.43 29.58 1.51
N LEU A 618 -20.01 30.71 0.93
CA LEU A 618 -18.72 30.79 0.22
C LEU A 618 -17.57 30.83 1.25
N PRO A 619 -16.44 30.16 1.01
CA PRO A 619 -15.37 30.11 1.98
C PRO A 619 -14.61 31.44 2.10
N GLN A 620 -14.17 31.76 3.32
CA GLN A 620 -13.10 32.73 3.56
C GLN A 620 -11.73 32.03 3.38
N VAL A 621 -10.74 32.76 2.89
CA VAL A 621 -9.45 32.19 2.43
C VAL A 621 -8.28 32.84 3.18
N GLU A 622 -7.43 32.03 3.81
CA GLU A 622 -6.17 32.44 4.46
C GLU A 622 -4.97 31.67 3.89
N ARG A 623 -3.77 32.26 3.87
CA ARG A 623 -2.55 31.58 3.40
C ARG A 623 -2.17 30.43 4.34
N SER A 624 -1.76 29.30 3.78
CA SER A 624 -1.48 28.09 4.57
C SER A 624 -0.44 27.18 3.91
N SER A 625 -0.14 26.05 4.56
CA SER A 625 0.65 24.97 3.98
C SER A 625 -0.12 24.19 2.88
N ILE A 626 0.60 23.45 2.06
CA ILE A 626 0.10 22.52 1.05
C ILE A 626 -0.75 21.44 1.70
N LYS A 627 -0.36 20.95 2.87
CA LYS A 627 -1.12 19.95 3.64
C LYS A 627 -2.53 20.45 3.98
N GLN A 628 -2.64 21.71 4.38
CA GLN A 628 -3.93 22.35 4.67
C GLN A 628 -4.72 22.68 3.38
N ASP A 629 -4.05 23.06 2.28
CA ASP A 629 -4.72 23.25 0.99
C ASP A 629 -5.28 21.94 0.42
N LEU A 630 -4.61 20.82 0.65
CA LEU A 630 -5.09 19.50 0.24
C LEU A 630 -6.25 19.03 1.13
N HIS A 631 -6.26 19.39 2.42
CA HIS A 631 -7.32 18.98 3.36
C HIS A 631 -8.72 19.47 2.94
N ARG A 632 -8.83 20.69 2.39
CA ARG A 632 -10.12 21.29 2.01
C ARG A 632 -10.73 20.73 0.72
N ARG A 633 -10.04 19.80 0.04
CA ARG A 633 -10.48 19.22 -1.22
C ARG A 633 -11.63 18.22 -0.99
N ASP A 634 -12.18 17.70 -2.09
CA ASP A 634 -13.37 16.88 -2.05
C ASP A 634 -13.10 15.42 -1.69
N PHE A 635 -12.16 14.78 -2.38
CA PHE A 635 -11.88 13.35 -2.26
C PHE A 635 -10.38 13.05 -2.12
N THR A 636 -10.04 11.95 -1.44
CA THR A 636 -8.66 11.49 -1.19
C THR A 636 -7.84 11.41 -2.48
N ILE A 637 -8.42 10.85 -3.54
CA ILE A 637 -7.79 10.74 -4.87
C ILE A 637 -7.44 12.09 -5.51
N ASN A 638 -8.09 13.18 -5.09
CA ASN A 638 -7.82 14.54 -5.56
C ASN A 638 -6.95 15.34 -4.59
N THR A 639 -6.43 14.71 -3.54
CA THR A 639 -5.57 15.33 -2.52
C THR A 639 -4.10 14.99 -2.70
N LEU A 640 -3.75 14.38 -3.82
CA LEU A 640 -2.38 14.09 -4.20
C LEU A 640 -1.71 15.33 -4.78
N ALA A 641 -0.43 15.51 -4.42
CA ALA A 641 0.40 16.59 -4.93
C ALA A 641 1.78 16.06 -5.32
N ILE A 642 2.41 16.64 -6.33
CA ILE A 642 3.80 16.36 -6.68
C ILE A 642 4.62 17.64 -6.54
N CYS A 643 5.73 17.55 -5.81
CA CYS A 643 6.68 18.64 -5.64
C CYS A 643 7.43 18.90 -6.95
N LEU A 644 7.47 20.17 -7.34
CA LEU A 644 8.15 20.64 -8.54
C LEU A 644 9.44 21.40 -8.22
N ASP A 645 9.81 21.54 -6.95
CA ASP A 645 11.04 22.22 -6.54
C ASP A 645 12.28 21.52 -7.13
N PRO A 646 13.35 22.25 -7.53
CA PRO A 646 14.49 21.63 -8.22
C PRO A 646 15.12 20.46 -7.45
N ASP A 647 15.30 20.63 -6.14
CA ASP A 647 15.95 19.63 -5.28
C ASP A 647 15.02 18.49 -4.88
N ARG A 648 13.71 18.62 -5.09
CA ARG A 648 12.64 17.68 -4.69
C ARG A 648 11.71 17.25 -5.84
N TYR A 649 12.08 17.55 -7.07
CA TYR A 649 11.28 17.29 -8.26
C TYR A 649 10.85 15.82 -8.36
N GLY A 650 9.55 15.57 -8.49
CA GLY A 650 8.96 14.22 -8.57
C GLY A 650 8.60 13.61 -7.21
N GLU A 651 8.75 14.33 -6.10
CA GLU A 651 8.29 13.85 -4.79
C GLU A 651 6.76 13.88 -4.69
N LEU A 652 6.14 12.70 -4.59
CA LEU A 652 4.69 12.56 -4.40
C LEU A 652 4.34 12.75 -2.92
N LEU A 653 3.44 13.70 -2.65
CA LEU A 653 2.86 13.95 -1.33
C LEU A 653 1.46 13.34 -1.27
N ASP A 654 1.30 12.33 -0.42
CA ASP A 654 0.01 11.72 -0.09
C ASP A 654 -0.23 11.73 1.43
N PHE A 655 -0.98 12.73 1.90
CA PHE A 655 -1.27 12.87 3.32
C PHE A 655 -2.51 12.08 3.78
N TYR A 656 -3.35 11.62 2.85
CA TYR A 656 -4.71 11.15 3.14
C TYR A 656 -5.03 9.78 2.53
N GLY A 657 -4.04 9.09 1.97
CA GLY A 657 -4.18 7.74 1.39
C GLY A 657 -4.81 7.74 0.00
N GLY A 658 -4.68 8.84 -0.76
CA GLY A 658 -5.22 8.97 -2.10
C GLY A 658 -4.65 7.94 -3.08
N GLU A 659 -3.38 7.54 -2.93
CA GLU A 659 -2.77 6.55 -3.82
C GLU A 659 -3.36 5.14 -3.58
N GLN A 660 -3.63 4.80 -2.33
CA GLN A 660 -4.26 3.53 -1.98
C GLN A 660 -5.70 3.47 -2.48
N ASP A 661 -6.46 4.56 -2.35
CA ASP A 661 -7.82 4.65 -2.86
C ASP A 661 -7.85 4.62 -4.40
N LEU A 662 -6.85 5.21 -5.07
CA LEU A 662 -6.66 5.05 -6.52
C LEU A 662 -6.47 3.59 -6.93
N LYS A 663 -5.58 2.86 -6.24
CA LYS A 663 -5.32 1.43 -6.52
C LYS A 663 -6.55 0.56 -6.28
N ARG A 664 -7.39 0.93 -5.31
CA ARG A 664 -8.62 0.20 -4.96
C ARG A 664 -9.84 0.63 -5.78
N GLY A 665 -9.73 1.70 -6.56
CA GLY A 665 -10.84 2.26 -7.34
C GLY A 665 -11.94 2.86 -6.46
N LEU A 666 -11.58 3.60 -5.41
CA LEU A 666 -12.51 4.15 -4.43
C LEU A 666 -12.62 5.68 -4.48
N ILE A 667 -13.85 6.19 -4.35
CA ILE A 667 -14.15 7.61 -4.11
C ILE A 667 -14.48 7.77 -2.62
N ARG A 668 -13.57 8.40 -1.88
CA ARG A 668 -13.66 8.62 -0.43
C ARG A 668 -13.52 10.10 -0.08
N VAL A 669 -14.37 10.60 0.82
CA VAL A 669 -14.24 11.95 1.40
C VAL A 669 -13.21 12.01 2.52
N LEU A 670 -12.59 13.17 2.74
CA LEU A 670 -11.56 13.34 3.78
C LEU A 670 -12.10 13.31 5.22
N HIS A 671 -13.33 13.78 5.43
CA HIS A 671 -13.97 13.84 6.75
C HIS A 671 -15.49 13.80 6.64
N SER A 672 -16.16 13.48 7.75
CA SER A 672 -17.62 13.30 7.82
C SER A 672 -18.43 14.54 7.46
N LEU A 673 -17.87 15.74 7.66
CA LEU A 673 -18.53 17.01 7.34
C LEU A 673 -18.36 17.47 5.88
N SER A 674 -17.70 16.70 5.02
CA SER A 674 -17.36 17.13 3.65
C SER A 674 -18.60 17.57 2.83
N PHE A 675 -19.69 16.81 2.89
CA PHE A 675 -20.94 17.17 2.21
C PHE A 675 -21.76 18.26 2.92
N VAL A 676 -21.46 18.53 4.19
CA VAL A 676 -22.11 19.62 4.96
C VAL A 676 -21.48 20.96 4.57
N GLU A 677 -20.17 21.00 4.41
CA GLU A 677 -19.43 22.16 3.92
C GLU A 677 -19.81 22.50 2.48
N ASP A 678 -19.83 21.48 1.62
CA ASP A 678 -20.17 21.65 0.21
C ASP A 678 -21.05 20.50 -0.33
N PRO A 679 -22.39 20.69 -0.32
CA PRO A 679 -23.31 19.69 -0.85
C PRO A 679 -23.14 19.39 -2.35
N THR A 680 -22.50 20.29 -3.12
CA THR A 680 -22.23 20.03 -4.55
C THR A 680 -21.24 18.88 -4.78
N ARG A 681 -20.49 18.49 -3.74
CA ARG A 681 -19.62 17.30 -3.76
C ARG A 681 -20.40 16.02 -4.04
N MET A 682 -21.71 15.95 -3.76
CA MET A 682 -22.53 14.78 -4.13
C MET A 682 -22.62 14.60 -5.65
N LEU A 683 -22.79 15.70 -6.39
CA LEU A 683 -22.82 15.67 -7.86
C LEU A 683 -21.45 15.29 -8.42
N ARG A 684 -20.38 15.84 -7.82
CA ARG A 684 -18.99 15.52 -8.18
C ARG A 684 -18.65 14.06 -7.90
N ALA A 685 -19.13 13.50 -6.79
CA ALA A 685 -18.91 12.11 -6.41
C ALA A 685 -19.44 11.16 -7.49
N ALA A 686 -20.71 11.32 -7.88
CA ALA A 686 -21.33 10.52 -8.95
C ALA A 686 -20.63 10.73 -10.30
N ARG A 687 -20.22 11.97 -10.61
CA ARG A 687 -19.48 12.28 -11.85
C ARG A 687 -18.12 11.55 -11.90
N LEU A 688 -17.34 11.63 -10.82
CA LEU A 688 -16.02 10.99 -10.74
C LEU A 688 -16.12 9.47 -10.68
N GLU A 689 -17.12 8.93 -9.98
CA GLU A 689 -17.40 7.48 -9.93
C GLU A 689 -17.54 6.92 -11.34
N GLN A 690 -18.36 7.56 -12.18
CA GLN A 690 -18.57 7.10 -13.56
C GLN A 690 -17.40 7.42 -14.49
N ARG A 691 -16.81 8.61 -14.39
CA ARG A 691 -15.67 9.00 -15.24
C ARG A 691 -14.47 8.07 -15.05
N LEU A 692 -14.20 7.64 -13.82
CA LEU A 692 -13.04 6.80 -13.48
C LEU A 692 -13.38 5.30 -13.45
N GLY A 693 -14.66 4.93 -13.50
CA GLY A 693 -15.10 3.54 -13.29
C GLY A 693 -14.86 3.04 -11.86
N PHE A 694 -14.89 3.97 -10.89
CA PHE A 694 -14.62 3.71 -9.48
C PHE A 694 -15.94 3.40 -8.75
N ARG A 695 -15.85 3.16 -7.44
CA ARG A 695 -17.02 3.00 -6.57
C ARG A 695 -16.92 3.95 -5.38
N LEU A 696 -18.07 4.46 -4.93
CA LEU A 696 -18.12 5.16 -3.65
C LEU A 696 -17.78 4.21 -2.50
N GLU A 697 -17.00 4.69 -1.55
CA GLU A 697 -16.82 3.99 -0.27
C GLU A 697 -18.15 3.95 0.48
N GLU A 698 -18.48 2.82 1.12
CA GLU A 698 -19.70 2.61 1.89
C GLU A 698 -20.02 3.75 2.86
N ARG A 699 -19.03 4.19 3.65
CA ARG A 699 -19.21 5.32 4.58
C ARG A 699 -19.45 6.64 3.85
N THR A 700 -18.81 6.86 2.71
CA THR A 700 -19.00 8.05 1.90
C THR A 700 -20.42 8.09 1.31
N GLU A 701 -20.95 6.95 0.86
CA GLU A 701 -22.32 6.81 0.38
C GLU A 701 -23.35 7.05 1.50
N GLU A 702 -23.11 6.52 2.70
CA GLU A 702 -23.94 6.81 3.89
C GLU A 702 -23.98 8.31 4.21
N LEU A 703 -22.83 8.99 4.13
CA LEU A 703 -22.73 10.43 4.37
C LEU A 703 -23.48 11.26 3.32
N ILE A 704 -23.54 10.82 2.06
CA ILE A 704 -24.38 11.44 1.03
C ILE A 704 -25.84 11.38 1.46
N GLY A 705 -26.32 10.18 1.85
CA GLY A 705 -27.70 9.97 2.29
C GLY A 705 -28.09 10.88 3.46
N ASN A 706 -27.21 11.05 4.44
CA ASN A 706 -27.44 11.91 5.60
C ASN A 706 -27.42 13.42 5.30
N ALA A 707 -26.82 13.83 4.18
CA ALA A 707 -26.63 15.25 3.84
C ALA A 707 -27.58 15.74 2.73
N LEU A 708 -28.43 14.88 2.14
CA LEU A 708 -29.31 15.21 1.01
C LEU A 708 -30.08 16.53 1.20
N ASP A 709 -30.70 16.72 2.37
CA ASP A 709 -31.50 17.92 2.68
C ASP A 709 -30.70 19.23 2.64
N LEU A 710 -29.37 19.17 2.79
CA LEU A 710 -28.50 20.35 2.72
C LEU A 710 -28.35 20.88 1.30
N LEU A 711 -28.66 20.08 0.28
CA LEU A 711 -28.61 20.51 -1.11
C LEU A 711 -29.60 21.66 -1.40
N ASP A 712 -30.72 21.75 -0.67
CA ASP A 712 -31.68 22.86 -0.79
C ASP A 712 -31.11 24.21 -0.31
N ARG A 713 -30.08 24.17 0.53
CA ARG A 713 -29.39 25.38 1.01
C ARG A 713 -28.33 25.88 0.03
N THR A 714 -27.95 25.06 -0.95
CA THR A 714 -26.97 25.40 -1.97
C THR A 714 -27.60 26.28 -3.05
N THR A 715 -26.85 27.26 -3.56
CA THR A 715 -27.33 28.11 -4.65
C THR A 715 -27.52 27.30 -5.94
N GLY A 716 -28.62 27.56 -6.64
CA GLY A 716 -28.94 26.86 -7.89
C GLY A 716 -27.91 27.02 -9.00
N GLU A 717 -27.16 28.11 -9.02
CA GLU A 717 -26.04 28.33 -9.96
C GLU A 717 -24.94 27.27 -9.80
N ARG A 718 -24.60 26.92 -8.55
CA ARG A 718 -23.56 25.92 -8.26
C ARG A 718 -24.03 24.51 -8.62
N ILE A 719 -25.29 24.19 -8.30
CA ILE A 719 -25.91 22.93 -8.71
C ILE A 719 -25.97 22.83 -10.24
N ARG A 720 -26.40 23.89 -10.92
CA ARG A 720 -26.43 23.96 -12.39
C ARG A 720 -25.04 23.75 -12.98
N HIS A 721 -24.01 24.39 -12.43
CA HIS A 721 -22.64 24.24 -12.91
C HIS A 721 -22.17 22.78 -12.86
N GLU A 722 -22.29 22.11 -11.71
CA GLU A 722 -21.90 20.70 -11.59
C GLU A 722 -22.78 19.76 -12.44
N LEU A 723 -24.08 20.07 -12.58
CA LEU A 723 -24.97 19.34 -13.49
C LEU A 723 -24.51 19.48 -14.95
N TYR A 724 -24.11 20.66 -15.40
CA TYR A 724 -23.60 20.85 -16.77
C TYR A 724 -22.30 20.08 -16.98
N LEU A 725 -21.39 20.07 -16.01
CA LEU A 725 -20.18 19.25 -16.07
C LEU A 725 -20.51 17.75 -16.21
N ILE A 726 -21.57 17.26 -15.58
CA ILE A 726 -22.07 15.88 -15.78
C ILE A 726 -22.56 15.69 -17.23
N LEU A 727 -23.28 16.67 -17.78
CA LEU A 727 -23.82 16.61 -19.15
C LEU A 727 -22.73 16.69 -20.23
N GLU A 728 -21.53 17.17 -19.89
CA GLU A 728 -20.34 17.21 -20.75
C GLU A 728 -19.55 15.88 -20.75
N GLU A 729 -19.79 14.98 -19.79
CA GLU A 729 -19.09 13.68 -19.74
C GLU A 729 -19.46 12.79 -20.95
N ALA A 730 -18.64 11.77 -21.23
CA ALA A 730 -18.84 10.89 -22.40
C ALA A 730 -20.17 10.10 -22.34
N THR A 731 -20.60 9.73 -21.14
CA THR A 731 -21.84 8.98 -20.86
C THR A 731 -22.60 9.63 -19.68
N PRO A 732 -23.26 10.79 -19.89
CA PRO A 732 -23.93 11.53 -18.83
C PRO A 732 -25.05 10.74 -18.14
N GLU A 733 -25.71 9.84 -18.88
CA GLU A 733 -26.82 9.06 -18.36
C GLU A 733 -26.43 8.15 -17.19
N GLU A 734 -25.19 7.64 -17.15
CA GLU A 734 -24.71 6.79 -16.05
C GLU A 734 -24.59 7.59 -14.75
N ALA A 735 -24.04 8.80 -14.83
CA ALA A 735 -23.90 9.69 -13.68
C ALA A 735 -25.26 10.20 -13.19
N LEU A 736 -26.19 10.50 -14.11
CA LEU A 736 -27.56 10.88 -13.75
C LEU A 736 -28.34 9.74 -13.10
N CYS A 737 -28.17 8.52 -13.58
CA CYS A 737 -28.78 7.33 -12.97
C CYS A 737 -28.22 7.08 -11.58
N ARG A 738 -26.91 7.23 -11.40
CA ARG A 738 -26.29 7.15 -10.08
C ARG A 738 -26.79 8.23 -9.13
N LEU A 739 -27.00 9.47 -9.61
CA LEU A 739 -27.61 10.53 -8.80
C LEU A 739 -29.07 10.27 -8.42
N ASP A 740 -29.83 9.55 -9.25
CA ASP A 740 -31.19 9.14 -8.95
C ASP A 740 -31.21 8.03 -7.88
N GLU A 741 -30.30 7.05 -7.97
CA GLU A 741 -30.11 5.99 -6.96
C GLU A 741 -29.74 6.56 -5.59
N LEU A 742 -28.85 7.56 -5.56
CA LEU A 742 -28.43 8.25 -4.34
C LEU A 742 -29.50 9.22 -3.80
N GLY A 743 -30.62 9.43 -4.51
CA GLY A 743 -31.69 10.37 -4.14
C GLY A 743 -31.37 11.85 -4.39
N VAL A 744 -30.16 12.17 -4.85
CA VAL A 744 -29.70 13.54 -5.14
C VAL A 744 -30.54 14.20 -6.24
N LEU A 745 -30.90 13.44 -7.29
CA LEU A 745 -31.67 13.97 -8.42
C LEU A 745 -33.08 14.41 -8.00
N ALA A 746 -33.72 13.64 -7.13
CA ALA A 746 -35.03 13.97 -6.56
C ALA A 746 -34.98 15.22 -5.68
N GLN A 747 -33.86 15.46 -5.00
CA GLN A 747 -33.65 16.67 -4.20
C GLN A 747 -33.47 17.92 -5.06
N ILE A 748 -32.84 17.81 -6.24
CA ILE A 748 -32.79 18.93 -7.20
C ILE A 748 -34.20 19.28 -7.67
N HIS A 749 -34.97 18.28 -8.09
CA HIS A 749 -36.40 18.46 -8.36
C HIS A 749 -37.16 17.13 -8.28
N PRO A 750 -38.30 17.05 -7.55
CA PRO A 750 -38.96 15.77 -7.23
C PRO A 750 -39.44 14.95 -8.42
N ARG A 751 -39.54 15.55 -9.61
CA ARG A 751 -39.99 14.92 -10.86
C ARG A 751 -38.87 14.49 -11.79
N LEU A 752 -37.62 14.83 -11.51
CA LEU A 752 -36.47 14.35 -12.29
C LEU A 752 -36.19 12.89 -11.91
N ARG A 753 -36.05 12.04 -12.93
CA ARG A 753 -35.77 10.61 -12.77
C ARG A 753 -34.86 10.14 -13.89
N CYS A 754 -33.97 9.22 -13.59
CA CYS A 754 -33.27 8.43 -14.60
C CYS A 754 -34.04 7.13 -14.82
N ASN A 755 -34.47 6.88 -16.04
CA ASN A 755 -35.16 5.65 -16.40
C ASN A 755 -34.65 5.15 -17.75
N GLY A 756 -35.01 3.92 -18.11
CA GLY A 756 -34.54 3.31 -19.37
C GLY A 756 -34.86 4.12 -20.62
N TRP A 757 -35.94 4.92 -20.61
CA TRP A 757 -36.25 5.83 -21.72
C TRP A 757 -35.21 6.96 -21.82
N LEU A 758 -34.84 7.59 -20.71
CA LEU A 758 -33.83 8.65 -20.71
C LEU A 758 -32.47 8.14 -21.20
N THR A 759 -32.03 7.00 -20.67
CA THR A 759 -30.79 6.32 -21.07
C THR A 759 -30.77 6.03 -22.58
N GLU A 760 -31.89 5.53 -23.12
CA GLU A 760 -32.04 5.30 -24.56
C GLU A 760 -31.92 6.60 -25.36
N LYS A 761 -32.65 7.65 -24.98
CA LYS A 761 -32.65 8.93 -25.71
C LYS A 761 -31.30 9.64 -25.65
N TYR A 762 -30.59 9.54 -24.53
CA TYR A 762 -29.23 10.07 -24.41
C TYR A 762 -28.27 9.35 -25.37
N ARG A 763 -28.38 8.03 -25.49
CA ARG A 763 -27.59 7.25 -26.45
C ARG A 763 -27.90 7.63 -27.89
N LEU A 764 -29.18 7.79 -28.24
CA LEU A 764 -29.60 8.22 -29.57
C LEU A 764 -29.11 9.64 -29.89
N LEU A 765 -29.21 10.58 -28.94
CA LEU A 765 -28.69 11.94 -29.10
C LEU A 765 -27.18 11.91 -29.37
N ARG A 766 -26.42 11.16 -28.56
CA ARG A 766 -24.97 11.01 -28.73
C ARG A 766 -24.61 10.43 -30.09
N GLN A 767 -25.35 9.43 -30.57
CA GLN A 767 -25.16 8.84 -31.90
C GLN A 767 -25.49 9.86 -33.02
N ALA A 768 -26.59 10.60 -32.89
CA ALA A 768 -27.00 11.62 -33.86
C ALA A 768 -25.97 12.76 -33.96
N LEU A 769 -25.46 13.24 -32.83
CA LEU A 769 -24.39 14.24 -32.79
C LEU A 769 -23.09 13.72 -33.43
N LYS A 770 -22.70 12.47 -33.15
CA LYS A 770 -21.51 11.83 -33.73
C LYS A 770 -21.60 11.66 -35.25
N THR A 771 -22.78 11.27 -35.74
CA THR A 771 -23.04 11.03 -37.17
C THR A 771 -23.40 12.29 -37.95
N LYS A 772 -23.58 13.44 -37.27
CA LYS A 772 -24.07 14.70 -37.84
C LYS A 772 -25.36 14.50 -38.65
N SER A 773 -26.25 13.66 -38.13
CA SER A 773 -27.50 13.28 -38.82
C SER A 773 -28.49 14.44 -38.94
N TRP A 774 -28.34 15.50 -38.14
CA TRP A 774 -29.16 16.70 -38.17
C TRP A 774 -28.41 17.90 -38.75
N LYS A 775 -29.04 18.61 -39.68
CA LYS A 775 -28.51 19.86 -40.28
C LYS A 775 -29.27 21.06 -39.73
N LEU A 776 -28.54 22.02 -39.18
CA LEU A 776 -29.08 23.28 -38.69
C LEU A 776 -29.26 24.29 -39.82
N GLU A 777 -30.14 25.27 -39.60
CA GLU A 777 -30.24 26.45 -40.48
C GLU A 777 -29.09 27.44 -40.20
N ASP A 778 -28.79 28.32 -41.16
CA ASP A 778 -27.70 29.30 -41.05
C ASP A 778 -27.91 30.23 -39.83
N GLY A 779 -26.95 30.20 -38.91
CA GLY A 779 -26.95 31.02 -37.69
C GLY A 779 -27.38 30.28 -36.41
N GLU A 780 -27.92 29.06 -36.50
CA GLU A 780 -28.23 28.25 -35.32
C GLU A 780 -26.99 27.51 -34.79
N ARG A 781 -26.90 27.39 -33.45
CA ARG A 781 -25.84 26.63 -32.77
C ARG A 781 -26.44 25.58 -31.86
N LEU A 782 -25.86 24.38 -31.87
CA LEU A 782 -26.15 23.34 -30.88
C LEU A 782 -25.19 23.49 -29.72
N VAL A 783 -25.73 23.81 -28.56
CA VAL A 783 -25.06 23.68 -27.26
C VAL A 783 -25.43 22.28 -26.76
N VAL A 784 -24.47 21.38 -26.57
CA VAL A 784 -24.76 19.95 -26.40
C VAL A 784 -25.43 19.68 -25.05
N GLU A 785 -24.98 20.39 -24.03
CA GLU A 785 -25.40 20.30 -22.64
C GLU A 785 -26.88 20.63 -22.50
N ILE A 786 -27.34 21.68 -23.21
CA ILE A 786 -28.76 22.08 -23.15
C ILE A 786 -29.67 21.08 -23.87
N LEU A 787 -29.19 20.33 -24.86
CA LEU A 787 -29.97 19.28 -25.52
C LEU A 787 -30.22 18.10 -24.57
N TYR A 788 -29.19 17.69 -23.83
CA TYR A 788 -29.35 16.67 -22.79
C TYR A 788 -30.29 17.17 -21.68
N LEU A 789 -30.12 18.41 -21.23
CA LEU A 789 -31.03 19.00 -20.24
C LEU A 789 -32.48 19.07 -20.74
N ALA A 790 -32.69 19.33 -22.04
CA ALA A 790 -34.01 19.30 -22.66
C ALA A 790 -34.64 17.90 -22.66
N LEU A 791 -33.85 16.84 -22.88
CA LEU A 791 -34.31 15.45 -22.75
C LEU A 791 -34.62 15.06 -21.30
N LEU A 792 -33.77 15.47 -20.34
CA LEU A 792 -34.00 15.27 -18.91
C LEU A 792 -35.29 15.91 -18.41
N THR A 793 -35.59 17.10 -18.95
CA THR A 793 -36.78 17.88 -18.58
C THR A 793 -38.00 17.61 -19.47
N TYR A 794 -37.87 16.75 -20.49
CA TYR A 794 -38.87 16.53 -21.53
C TYR A 794 -40.25 16.16 -20.98
N ARG A 795 -40.30 15.35 -19.93
CA ARG A 795 -41.54 14.85 -19.32
C ARG A 795 -42.10 15.73 -18.19
N LEU A 796 -41.47 16.88 -17.91
CA LEU A 796 -41.96 17.80 -16.89
C LEU A 796 -43.22 18.52 -17.37
N SER A 797 -44.16 18.76 -16.45
CA SER A 797 -45.26 19.69 -16.74
C SER A 797 -44.72 21.11 -16.88
N ALA A 798 -45.45 22.01 -17.57
CA ALA A 798 -45.01 23.40 -17.71
C ALA A 798 -44.75 24.08 -16.33
N PRO A 799 -45.59 23.90 -15.29
CA PRO A 799 -45.29 24.41 -13.94
C PRO A 799 -44.01 23.83 -13.32
N ASP A 800 -43.77 22.52 -13.46
CA ASP A 800 -42.57 21.85 -12.94
C ASP A 800 -41.30 22.36 -13.65
N LEU A 801 -41.38 22.55 -14.98
CA LEU A 801 -40.26 23.09 -15.76
C LEU A 801 -39.91 24.52 -15.31
N GLU A 802 -40.90 25.39 -15.12
CA GLU A 802 -40.64 26.76 -14.65
C GLU A 802 -40.05 26.78 -13.23
N SER A 803 -40.50 25.87 -12.35
CA SER A 803 -39.93 25.69 -11.02
C SER A 803 -38.45 25.34 -11.09
N LEU A 804 -38.07 24.37 -11.95
CA LEU A 804 -36.69 23.96 -12.15
C LEU A 804 -35.83 25.07 -12.79
N VAL A 805 -36.33 25.73 -13.83
CA VAL A 805 -35.66 26.87 -14.49
C VAL A 805 -35.34 27.97 -13.48
N LYS A 806 -36.30 28.28 -12.60
CA LYS A 806 -36.13 29.27 -11.53
C LYS A 806 -35.13 28.78 -10.48
N ARG A 807 -35.22 27.53 -10.03
CA ARG A 807 -34.31 26.94 -9.03
C ARG A 807 -32.87 26.98 -9.50
N LEU A 808 -32.59 26.51 -10.72
CA LEU A 808 -31.24 26.42 -11.28
C LEU A 808 -30.74 27.73 -11.90
N LYS A 809 -31.58 28.76 -11.97
CA LYS A 809 -31.28 30.05 -12.62
C LYS A 809 -30.74 29.88 -14.05
N ILE A 810 -31.45 29.07 -14.85
CA ILE A 810 -31.10 28.80 -16.25
C ILE A 810 -31.17 30.10 -17.06
N ALA A 811 -30.23 30.32 -17.99
CA ALA A 811 -30.18 31.53 -18.77
C ALA A 811 -31.43 31.69 -19.65
N SER A 812 -31.81 32.93 -19.97
CA SER A 812 -33.08 33.20 -20.67
C SER A 812 -33.16 32.52 -22.05
N GLU A 813 -32.04 32.46 -22.78
CA GLU A 813 -31.95 31.80 -24.09
C GLU A 813 -32.11 30.28 -23.97
N GLU A 814 -31.42 29.65 -23.03
CA GLU A 814 -31.51 28.23 -22.73
C GLU A 814 -32.91 27.83 -22.24
N ALA A 815 -33.49 28.61 -21.33
CA ALA A 815 -34.84 28.41 -20.83
C ALA A 815 -35.89 28.55 -21.94
N ALA A 816 -35.66 29.43 -22.93
CA ALA A 816 -36.53 29.55 -24.10
C ALA A 816 -36.52 28.26 -24.93
N LEU A 817 -35.37 27.59 -25.08
CA LEU A 817 -35.29 26.31 -25.76
C LEU A 817 -36.06 25.21 -25.01
N LEU A 818 -35.88 25.09 -23.69
CA LEU A 818 -36.59 24.12 -22.87
C LEU A 818 -38.12 24.30 -22.96
N ARG A 819 -38.59 25.55 -22.93
CA ARG A 819 -40.03 25.89 -23.10
C ARG A 819 -40.54 25.54 -24.49
N GLN A 820 -39.74 25.74 -25.53
CA GLN A 820 -40.11 25.36 -26.89
C GLN A 820 -40.31 23.85 -27.01
N VAL A 821 -39.37 23.05 -26.49
CA VAL A 821 -39.48 21.58 -26.45
C VAL A 821 -40.73 21.14 -25.68
N ASN A 822 -41.00 21.74 -24.52
CA ASN A 822 -42.19 21.43 -23.72
C ASN A 822 -43.51 21.78 -24.45
N ARG A 823 -43.56 22.90 -25.20
CA ARG A 823 -44.73 23.26 -26.02
C ARG A 823 -44.90 22.33 -27.22
N LEU A 824 -43.80 22.01 -27.90
CA LEU A 824 -43.75 21.05 -29.02
C LEU A 824 -44.34 19.69 -28.63
N LEU A 825 -44.07 19.22 -27.40
CA LEU A 825 -44.66 18.00 -26.86
C LEU A 825 -46.20 18.01 -26.93
N PHE A 826 -46.85 19.12 -26.58
CA PHE A 826 -48.32 19.23 -26.65
C PHE A 826 -48.84 19.23 -28.10
N SER A 827 -48.04 19.72 -29.04
CA SER A 827 -48.35 19.73 -30.49
C SER A 827 -48.07 18.40 -31.20
N THR A 828 -47.45 17.41 -30.54
CA THR A 828 -47.13 16.09 -31.15
C THR A 828 -48.36 15.37 -31.70
N SER A 829 -49.49 15.44 -30.98
CA SER A 829 -50.75 14.82 -31.42
C SER A 829 -51.33 15.44 -32.70
N GLU A 830 -51.05 16.72 -32.95
CA GLU A 830 -51.43 17.42 -34.19
C GLU A 830 -50.44 17.12 -35.32
N LEU A 831 -49.15 17.02 -35.00
CA LEU A 831 -48.09 16.62 -35.94
C LEU A 831 -48.35 15.24 -36.53
N VAL A 832 -48.74 14.25 -35.71
CA VAL A 832 -49.10 12.89 -36.17
C VAL A 832 -50.31 12.91 -37.11
N LYS A 833 -51.24 13.85 -36.94
CA LYS A 833 -52.43 13.99 -37.80
C LYS A 833 -52.15 14.76 -39.09
N ALA A 834 -51.07 15.53 -39.15
CA ALA A 834 -50.74 16.40 -40.27
C ALA A 834 -50.14 15.61 -41.45
N ARG A 835 -50.97 15.23 -42.44
CA ARG A 835 -50.53 14.45 -43.62
C ARG A 835 -49.88 15.27 -44.74
N ARG A 836 -49.99 16.60 -44.73
CA ARG A 836 -49.46 17.48 -45.79
C ARG A 836 -48.20 18.20 -45.30
N PRO A 837 -47.13 18.29 -46.12
CA PRO A 837 -45.90 19.02 -45.74
C PRO A 837 -46.16 20.47 -45.32
N SER A 838 -47.13 21.15 -45.94
CA SER A 838 -47.52 22.51 -45.58
C SER A 838 -48.20 22.63 -44.20
N ALA A 839 -48.84 21.58 -43.72
CA ALA A 839 -49.41 21.53 -42.36
C ALA A 839 -48.32 21.26 -41.32
N ILE A 840 -47.41 20.33 -41.59
CA ILE A 840 -46.24 20.03 -40.75
C ILE A 840 -45.37 21.29 -40.60
N TYR A 841 -45.05 21.96 -41.72
CA TYR A 841 -44.27 23.19 -41.71
C TYR A 841 -44.92 24.28 -40.84
N ARG A 842 -46.24 24.48 -40.91
CA ARG A 842 -46.94 25.48 -40.05
C ARG A 842 -46.84 25.15 -38.56
N LEU A 843 -46.87 23.86 -38.21
CA LEU A 843 -46.78 23.41 -36.83
C LEU A 843 -45.34 23.53 -36.28
N LEU A 844 -44.33 23.31 -37.11
CA LEU A 844 -42.92 23.35 -36.69
C LEU A 844 -42.26 24.73 -36.82
N LYS A 845 -42.68 25.57 -37.78
CA LYS A 845 -42.12 26.90 -38.05
C LYS A 845 -41.93 27.81 -36.82
N PRO A 846 -42.81 27.81 -35.80
CA PRO A 846 -42.63 28.66 -34.62
C PRO A 846 -41.47 28.28 -33.71
N TYR A 847 -40.84 27.12 -33.92
CA TYR A 847 -39.84 26.54 -33.04
C TYR A 847 -38.45 26.51 -33.69
N SER A 848 -37.41 26.59 -32.88
CA SER A 848 -36.01 26.53 -33.35
C SER A 848 -35.60 25.13 -33.79
N GLY A 849 -34.61 25.06 -34.68
CA GLY A 849 -34.03 23.80 -35.14
C GLY A 849 -33.57 22.89 -34.00
N PRO A 850 -32.87 23.40 -32.95
CA PRO A 850 -32.53 22.61 -31.77
C PRO A 850 -33.75 22.05 -31.02
N ALA A 851 -34.87 22.79 -30.92
CA ALA A 851 -36.07 22.30 -30.23
C ALA A 851 -36.72 21.14 -31.00
N ILE A 852 -36.79 21.29 -32.33
CA ILE A 852 -37.31 20.25 -33.23
C ILE A 852 -36.39 19.03 -33.21
N PHE A 853 -35.06 19.23 -33.14
CA PHE A 853 -34.09 18.15 -33.05
C PHE A 853 -34.26 17.33 -31.76
N VAL A 854 -34.43 17.98 -30.61
CA VAL A 854 -34.72 17.29 -29.35
C VAL A 854 -36.02 16.51 -29.44
N LEU A 855 -37.07 17.09 -30.05
CA LEU A 855 -38.33 16.39 -30.26
C LEU A 855 -38.13 15.14 -31.13
N TRP A 856 -37.40 15.24 -32.24
CA TRP A 856 -37.11 14.12 -33.14
C TRP A 856 -36.40 12.96 -32.42
N ILE A 857 -35.43 13.27 -31.56
CA ILE A 857 -34.78 12.25 -30.72
C ILE A 857 -35.78 11.65 -29.70
N ALA A 858 -36.56 12.51 -29.04
CA ALA A 858 -37.45 12.11 -27.96
C ALA A 858 -38.65 11.27 -28.43
N THR A 859 -39.07 11.37 -29.68
CA THR A 859 -40.16 10.59 -30.27
C THR A 859 -39.74 9.13 -30.53
N ASP A 860 -40.66 8.19 -30.28
CA ASP A 860 -40.46 6.74 -30.47
C ASP A 860 -40.99 6.23 -31.83
N SER A 861 -41.52 7.12 -32.67
CA SER A 861 -42.04 6.85 -34.01
C SER A 861 -41.01 7.26 -35.06
N GLU A 862 -40.83 6.42 -36.09
CA GLU A 862 -40.28 6.87 -37.38
C GLU A 862 -41.08 8.05 -37.96
#